data_AF-A0A968SWM2-F1
#
_entry.id   AF-A0A968SWM2-F1
#
_cell.length_a   1.000
_cell.length_b   1.000
_cell.length_c   1.000
_cell.angle_alpha   90.00
_cell.angle_beta   90.00
_cell.angle_gamma   90.00
#
_symmetry.space_group_name_H-M   'P 1'
#
loop_
_entity.id
_entity.type
_entity.pdbx_description
1 polymer ?
#
loop_
_entity_poly.entity_id
_entity_poly.type
_entity_poly.pdbx_seq_one_letter_code
_entity_poly.pdbx_strand_id
1 'polypeptide(L)'
;MALALPLLDPAALNDPSALDQVLAEAVARAERATPIVLIYDAPTLTQPLAPPQLFLQNELPPGVFVVYGCTPETPLPLPTIATIDVVTDNSELYDLQQALLDAWQCPSDLRARLLHTASGNLLYLALATRFSATGLMSGAEIPGDLAGLYALWWSQLSAEERSLAALVLAAGAPLPLTARLLARDALPLVETWQRLGLVRLEQAEGELLIAPSHRSLVSFVAEHQPQLLVQTHSAIVGVALEGERLLQTNPDRPATARYLGEQFARHAALATTAQRGNALDRVTQRDWVRHQERRGAGLSAVARDLAWELNAAAREGPAFAASVGRQCLLAPLALRARVINPDAAAVAFEQATATYGREGALKRVLEMVEHLPDGLEKAQTLRRLGESCYGLRMRASAMRLLSRALDLEERGLARSWREQREQLHAALASAACDLGDVSCALQIAEYIAHLERRAMVETTIVRYLLAHGDLVQAQRVARNMLHENMGAWARAEVAVAQLRAGDERGRHLLDEIGGETARAWALIELACDAAPSDEATARRWLDSLPNAQQRDRGLARLALALATAELDGDALAAAEEIDDVEVRVDALLDLRLRLEGLVAMLALERATSDIDALTGDARVPLLSALAAAHAALGRGEHAIAIVMQLGEGEERDRALARVAVGLARHGDIAAAQAVVERVTDDDERDWALDEIGHLFADGGRWQEAQRLVASIGSDEQRARTQAEIAVVQARSGEALAAWQAAMLLTNASERSRALTVIAPLLIAQGHAARALNIADNHELFTSAEARSRYRAGLVAALAASRLEQGGNDGRSATDAP
;
A
#
# COMPACT_ATOMS: atom_id res chain seq x y z
N MET A 1 -33.83 18.95 -15.34
CA MET A 1 -32.53 18.48 -15.83
C MET A 1 -32.17 17.24 -15.03
N ALA A 2 -32.07 16.08 -15.68
CA ALA A 2 -31.70 14.84 -15.01
C ALA A 2 -30.30 15.02 -14.39
N LEU A 3 -30.17 14.79 -13.09
CA LEU A 3 -28.87 14.66 -12.42
C LEU A 3 -28.11 13.55 -13.15
N ALA A 4 -27.17 13.93 -14.02
CA ALA A 4 -26.21 13.01 -14.58
C ALA A 4 -25.39 12.50 -13.40
N LEU A 5 -25.73 11.31 -12.92
CA LEU A 5 -25.00 10.62 -11.87
C LEU A 5 -23.51 10.64 -12.24
N PRO A 6 -22.62 11.18 -11.39
CA PRO A 6 -21.18 11.05 -11.63
C PRO A 6 -20.84 9.56 -11.74
N LEU A 7 -19.75 9.21 -12.44
CA LEU A 7 -19.21 7.86 -12.36
C LEU A 7 -19.04 7.52 -10.88
N LEU A 8 -19.87 6.61 -10.40
CA LEU A 8 -19.62 5.94 -9.15
C LEU A 8 -18.47 4.99 -9.44
N ASP A 9 -17.34 5.23 -8.77
CA ASP A 9 -16.33 4.20 -8.61
C ASP A 9 -17.03 2.97 -7.99
N PRO A 10 -17.04 1.80 -8.63
CA PRO A 10 -17.55 0.57 -8.04
C PRO A 10 -16.93 0.26 -6.67
N ALA A 11 -15.73 0.79 -6.38
CA ALA A 11 -15.09 0.73 -5.08
C ALA A 11 -15.69 1.68 -4.04
N ALA A 12 -16.53 2.67 -4.39
CA ALA A 12 -17.21 3.56 -3.44
C ALA A 12 -18.12 2.81 -2.45
N LEU A 13 -18.50 1.57 -2.76
CA LEU A 13 -19.22 0.69 -1.83
C LEU A 13 -18.33 0.11 -0.71
N ASN A 14 -17.01 0.10 -0.88
CA ASN A 14 -16.05 -0.51 0.03
C ASN A 14 -14.89 0.43 0.45
N ASP A 15 -14.79 1.62 -0.15
CA ASP A 15 -13.79 2.66 0.15
C ASP A 15 -14.49 3.94 0.62
N PRO A 16 -14.46 4.24 1.94
CA PRO A 16 -15.03 5.44 2.51
C PRO A 16 -14.49 6.73 1.87
N SER A 17 -13.23 6.72 1.41
CA SER A 17 -12.56 7.89 0.83
C SER A 17 -13.16 8.26 -0.54
N ALA A 18 -13.47 7.25 -1.35
CA ALA A 18 -14.07 7.43 -2.67
C ALA A 18 -15.53 7.90 -2.54
N LEU A 19 -16.28 7.34 -1.58
CA LEU A 19 -17.65 7.78 -1.30
C LEU A 19 -17.69 9.23 -0.79
N ASP A 20 -16.80 9.61 0.13
CA ASP A 20 -16.70 10.98 0.64
C ASP A 20 -16.40 11.99 -0.47
N GLN A 21 -15.49 11.66 -1.38
CA GLN A 21 -15.18 12.51 -2.54
C GLN A 21 -16.38 12.66 -3.47
N VAL A 22 -17.08 11.56 -3.79
CA VAL A 22 -18.28 11.59 -4.66
C VAL A 22 -19.36 12.46 -4.03
N LEU A 23 -19.60 12.33 -2.73
CA LEU A 23 -20.58 13.14 -2.02
C LEU A 23 -20.17 14.62 -1.97
N ALA A 24 -18.90 14.92 -1.71
CA ALA A 24 -18.38 16.29 -1.73
C ALA A 24 -18.51 16.94 -3.11
N GLU A 25 -18.20 16.21 -4.19
CA GLU A 25 -18.39 16.68 -5.56
C GLU A 25 -19.87 16.88 -5.90
N ALA A 26 -20.74 15.98 -5.46
CA ALA A 26 -22.17 16.10 -5.69
C ALA A 26 -22.72 17.33 -4.98
N VAL A 27 -22.31 17.60 -3.73
CA VAL A 27 -22.66 18.83 -2.99
C VAL A 27 -22.14 20.07 -3.71
N ALA A 28 -20.91 20.04 -4.23
CA ALA A 28 -20.34 21.17 -4.98
C ALA A 28 -21.08 21.45 -6.30
N ARG A 29 -21.72 20.44 -6.90
CA ARG A 29 -22.52 20.55 -8.13
C ARG A 29 -23.98 20.91 -7.89
N ALA A 30 -24.52 20.58 -6.71
CA ALA A 30 -25.87 20.94 -6.34
C ALA A 30 -25.99 22.48 -6.29
N GLU A 31 -27.07 23.04 -6.83
CA GLU A 31 -27.38 24.44 -6.58
C GLU A 31 -27.50 24.62 -5.06
N ARG A 32 -27.01 25.74 -4.50
CA ARG A 32 -26.88 25.96 -3.04
C ARG A 32 -28.15 25.71 -2.21
N ALA A 33 -29.31 25.51 -2.84
CA ALA A 33 -30.61 25.25 -2.21
C ALA A 33 -31.18 23.82 -2.42
N THR A 34 -30.55 22.94 -3.21
CA THR A 34 -31.06 21.58 -3.44
C THR A 34 -30.34 20.55 -2.57
N PRO A 35 -30.99 19.98 -1.53
CA PRO A 35 -30.39 18.94 -0.71
C PRO A 35 -30.21 17.64 -1.50
N ILE A 36 -29.13 16.92 -1.23
CA ILE A 36 -28.92 15.57 -1.77
C ILE A 36 -29.55 14.58 -0.79
N VAL A 37 -30.50 13.78 -1.26
CA VAL A 37 -31.19 12.78 -0.41
C VAL A 37 -30.76 11.38 -0.82
N LEU A 38 -30.14 10.65 0.09
CA LEU A 38 -29.81 9.23 -0.06
C LEU A 38 -30.91 8.40 0.62
N ILE A 39 -31.63 7.59 -0.16
CA ILE A 39 -32.70 6.74 0.36
C ILE A 39 -32.19 5.32 0.53
N TYR A 40 -32.30 4.78 1.75
CA TYR A 40 -31.96 3.41 2.08
C TYR A 40 -33.22 2.63 2.47
N ASP A 41 -33.47 1.51 1.81
CA ASP A 41 -34.46 0.53 2.27
C ASP A 41 -33.95 -0.18 3.53
N ALA A 42 -34.88 -0.56 4.42
CA ALA A 42 -34.60 -1.08 5.76
C ALA A 42 -33.43 -2.09 5.78
N PRO A 43 -32.40 -1.88 6.63
CA PRO A 43 -31.37 -2.88 6.82
C PRO A 43 -31.99 -4.10 7.50
N THR A 44 -32.16 -5.19 6.76
CA THR A 44 -32.52 -6.49 7.34
C THR A 44 -31.28 -7.02 8.06
N LEU A 45 -31.14 -6.67 9.35
CA LEU A 45 -29.97 -7.00 10.17
C LEU A 45 -29.81 -8.51 10.45
N THR A 46 -30.89 -9.28 10.27
CA THR A 46 -30.95 -10.70 10.63
C THR A 46 -30.40 -11.64 9.55
N GLN A 47 -30.52 -11.29 8.27
CA GLN A 47 -30.03 -12.08 7.13
C GLN A 47 -29.37 -11.18 6.05
N PRO A 48 -28.31 -10.43 6.39
CA PRO A 48 -27.68 -9.50 5.46
C PRO A 48 -27.17 -10.24 4.21
N LEU A 49 -27.41 -9.67 3.02
CA LEU A 49 -26.94 -10.23 1.73
C LEU A 49 -25.54 -9.73 1.36
N ALA A 50 -25.18 -8.54 1.85
CA ALA A 50 -23.86 -7.94 1.73
C ALA A 50 -23.29 -7.75 3.14
N PRO A 51 -21.94 -7.76 3.31
CA PRO A 51 -21.36 -7.45 4.60
C PRO A 51 -21.84 -6.05 4.99
N PRO A 52 -22.31 -5.83 6.23
CA PRO A 52 -22.73 -4.50 6.65
C PRO A 52 -21.53 -3.58 6.47
N GLN A 53 -21.73 -2.47 5.75
CA GLN A 53 -20.71 -1.45 5.65
C GLN A 53 -20.38 -1.04 7.09
N LEU A 54 -19.12 -1.26 7.49
CA LEU A 54 -18.60 -0.60 8.67
C LEU A 54 -18.63 0.87 8.30
N PHE A 55 -19.68 1.57 8.73
CA PHE A 55 -19.87 2.99 8.48
C PHE A 55 -18.68 3.72 9.11
N LEU A 56 -17.61 3.90 8.32
CA LEU A 56 -16.47 4.74 8.63
C LEU A 56 -16.66 6.14 8.04
N GLN A 57 -17.90 6.51 7.71
CA GLN A 57 -18.27 7.91 7.52
C GLN A 57 -18.54 8.49 8.89
N ASN A 58 -17.51 9.03 9.54
CA ASN A 58 -17.75 9.78 10.77
C ASN A 58 -18.58 11.05 10.49
N GLU A 59 -18.60 11.58 9.25
CA GLU A 59 -19.37 12.78 8.90
C GLU A 59 -19.88 12.75 7.44
N LEU A 60 -21.18 12.97 7.24
CA LEU A 60 -21.75 13.27 5.93
C LEU A 60 -21.43 14.72 5.55
N PRO A 61 -21.10 15.03 4.28
CA PRO A 61 -20.89 16.42 3.87
C PRO A 61 -22.14 17.28 4.13
N PRO A 62 -21.97 18.56 4.52
CA PRO A 62 -23.10 19.46 4.76
C PRO A 62 -23.96 19.60 3.48
N GLY A 63 -25.26 19.36 3.60
CA GLY A 63 -26.21 19.37 2.48
C GLY A 63 -26.62 17.98 1.97
N VAL A 64 -26.04 16.90 2.52
CA VAL A 64 -26.47 15.52 2.28
C VAL A 64 -27.39 15.03 3.41
N PHE A 65 -28.54 14.47 3.05
CA PHE A 65 -29.53 13.89 3.95
C PHE A 65 -29.65 12.40 3.67
N VAL A 66 -29.69 11.58 4.73
CA VAL A 66 -29.92 10.14 4.62
C VAL A 66 -31.32 9.83 5.15
N VAL A 67 -32.14 9.17 4.34
CA VAL A 67 -33.49 8.74 4.69
C VAL A 67 -33.52 7.22 4.73
N TYR A 68 -33.78 6.65 5.91
CA TYR A 68 -34.00 5.22 6.07
C TYR A 68 -35.50 4.93 6.05
N GLY A 69 -35.94 4.07 5.13
CA GLY A 69 -37.26 3.44 5.22
C GLY A 69 -37.18 2.30 6.23
N CYS A 70 -37.95 2.36 7.32
CA CYS A 70 -37.93 1.31 8.34
C CYS A 70 -39.26 1.19 9.08
N THR A 71 -39.47 0.07 9.78
CA THR A 71 -40.55 -0.02 10.76
C THR A 71 -40.15 0.72 12.04
N PRO A 72 -41.11 1.21 12.86
CA PRO A 72 -40.82 2.08 14.01
C PRO A 72 -39.83 1.50 15.04
N GLU A 73 -39.70 0.18 15.12
CA GLU A 73 -38.85 -0.51 16.09
C GLU A 73 -37.48 -0.92 15.53
N THR A 74 -37.17 -0.60 14.26
CA THR A 74 -35.89 -1.00 13.64
C THR A 74 -34.74 -0.13 14.18
N PRO A 75 -33.69 -0.72 14.78
CA PRO A 75 -32.50 0.04 15.18
C PRO A 75 -31.73 0.53 13.94
N LEU A 76 -31.42 1.83 13.88
CA LEU A 76 -30.71 2.46 12.77
C LEU A 76 -29.22 2.65 13.08
N PRO A 77 -28.35 2.60 12.06
CA PRO A 77 -26.89 2.73 12.23
C PRO A 77 -26.42 4.16 12.51
N LEU A 78 -27.28 5.17 12.27
CA LEU A 78 -27.00 6.60 12.49
C LEU A 78 -28.09 7.21 13.38
N PRO A 79 -27.77 8.24 14.19
CA PRO A 79 -28.77 8.93 15.00
C PRO A 79 -29.83 9.63 14.13
N THR A 80 -31.10 9.43 14.46
CA THR A 80 -32.24 9.96 13.70
C THR A 80 -32.48 11.44 14.02
N ILE A 81 -32.58 12.28 12.99
CA ILE A 81 -32.87 13.71 13.12
C ILE A 81 -34.39 13.98 13.13
N ALA A 82 -35.16 13.24 12.31
CA ALA A 82 -36.61 13.34 12.20
C ALA A 82 -37.23 12.03 11.70
N THR A 83 -38.49 11.78 12.06
CA THR A 83 -39.29 10.61 11.62
C THR A 83 -40.54 11.08 10.88
N ILE A 84 -40.89 10.41 9.77
CA ILE A 84 -42.08 10.71 8.96
C ILE A 84 -42.90 9.42 8.86
N ASP A 85 -44.15 9.46 9.34
CA ASP A 85 -45.09 8.34 9.21
C ASP A 85 -45.78 8.39 7.84
N VAL A 86 -45.78 7.27 7.12
CA VAL A 86 -46.47 7.14 5.83
C VAL A 86 -47.96 6.85 6.10
N VAL A 87 -48.85 7.77 5.72
CA VAL A 87 -50.30 7.66 5.94
C VAL A 87 -50.92 6.56 5.06
N THR A 88 -51.72 5.67 5.65
CA THR A 88 -52.27 4.46 5.02
C THR A 88 -53.62 4.62 4.32
N ASP A 89 -54.32 5.75 4.49
CA ASP A 89 -55.59 6.03 3.80
C ASP A 89 -55.34 6.64 2.42
N ASN A 90 -55.15 5.76 1.42
CA ASN A 90 -55.00 6.15 0.01
C ASN A 90 -56.07 5.48 -0.86
N SER A 91 -57.02 6.27 -1.37
CA SER A 91 -58.09 5.78 -2.27
C SER A 91 -57.54 5.18 -3.57
N GLU A 92 -56.42 5.69 -4.08
CA GLU A 92 -55.78 5.15 -5.29
C GLU A 92 -55.19 3.74 -5.05
N LEU A 93 -54.68 3.47 -3.85
CA LEU A 93 -54.19 2.15 -3.48
C LEU A 93 -55.34 1.13 -3.43
N TYR A 94 -56.48 1.54 -2.88
CA TYR A 94 -57.68 0.70 -2.86
C TYR A 94 -58.18 0.36 -4.28
N ASP A 95 -58.22 1.36 -5.17
CA ASP A 95 -58.60 1.16 -6.58
C ASP A 95 -57.63 0.24 -7.32
N LEU A 96 -56.32 0.38 -7.08
CA LEU A 96 -55.31 -0.52 -7.62
C LEU A 96 -55.50 -1.97 -7.11
N GLN A 97 -55.79 -2.14 -5.83
CA GLN A 97 -56.02 -3.46 -5.25
C GLN A 97 -57.26 -4.14 -5.86
N GLN A 98 -58.34 -3.39 -6.09
CA GLN A 98 -59.53 -3.88 -6.80
C GLN A 98 -59.17 -4.35 -8.21
N ALA A 99 -58.48 -3.51 -8.99
CA ALA A 99 -58.09 -3.81 -10.36
C ALA A 99 -57.16 -5.04 -10.47
N LEU A 100 -56.25 -5.23 -9.50
CA LEU A 100 -55.39 -6.41 -9.43
C LEU A 100 -56.19 -7.69 -9.13
N LEU A 101 -57.15 -7.63 -8.20
CA LEU A 101 -58.01 -8.77 -7.89
C LEU A 101 -58.93 -9.14 -9.06
N ASP A 102 -59.36 -8.16 -9.87
CA ASP A 102 -60.03 -8.38 -11.15
C ASP A 102 -59.12 -9.10 -12.15
N ALA A 103 -57.90 -8.59 -12.34
CA ALA A 103 -56.94 -9.17 -13.27
C ALA A 103 -56.54 -10.61 -12.90
N TRP A 104 -56.46 -10.92 -11.61
CA TRP A 104 -56.15 -12.27 -11.10
C TRP A 104 -57.37 -13.18 -11.00
N GLN A 105 -58.55 -12.75 -11.47
CA GLN A 105 -59.78 -13.53 -11.46
C GLN A 105 -60.15 -14.04 -10.06
N CYS A 106 -59.93 -13.20 -9.03
CA CYS A 106 -60.24 -13.56 -7.65
C CYS A 106 -61.75 -13.78 -7.46
N PRO A 107 -62.19 -14.88 -6.80
CA PRO A 107 -63.59 -15.13 -6.47
C PRO A 107 -64.24 -13.95 -5.72
N SER A 108 -65.47 -13.62 -6.08
CA SER A 108 -66.19 -12.44 -5.57
C SER A 108 -66.51 -12.52 -4.07
N ASP A 109 -66.66 -13.73 -3.52
CA ASP A 109 -66.89 -14.04 -2.11
C ASP A 109 -65.62 -13.88 -1.23
N LEU A 110 -64.44 -13.91 -1.84
CA LEU A 110 -63.15 -13.69 -1.17
C LEU A 110 -62.69 -12.23 -1.25
N ARG A 111 -63.08 -11.51 -2.30
CA ARG A 111 -62.57 -10.17 -2.63
C ARG A 111 -62.67 -9.17 -1.47
N ALA A 112 -63.86 -8.98 -0.89
CA ALA A 112 -64.08 -7.99 0.16
C ALA A 112 -63.25 -8.28 1.43
N ARG A 113 -63.09 -9.56 1.77
CA ARG A 113 -62.33 -10.01 2.93
C ARG A 113 -60.83 -9.87 2.71
N LEU A 114 -60.35 -10.20 1.52
CA LEU A 114 -58.94 -10.02 1.15
C LEU A 114 -58.54 -8.54 1.14
N LEU A 115 -59.38 -7.65 0.60
CA LEU A 115 -59.12 -6.20 0.61
C LEU A 115 -59.03 -5.65 2.04
N HIS A 116 -59.96 -6.05 2.91
CA HIS A 116 -59.94 -5.64 4.31
C HIS A 116 -58.70 -6.14 5.05
N THR A 117 -58.36 -7.43 4.87
CA THR A 117 -57.24 -8.06 5.58
C THR A 117 -55.89 -7.59 5.07
N ALA A 118 -55.78 -7.32 3.76
CA ALA A 118 -54.55 -6.84 3.15
C ALA A 118 -54.07 -5.51 3.71
N SER A 119 -55.00 -4.62 4.11
CA SER A 119 -54.66 -3.29 4.65
C SER A 119 -53.62 -2.56 3.77
N GLY A 120 -53.83 -2.55 2.45
CA GLY A 120 -52.89 -1.96 1.48
C GLY A 120 -51.72 -2.84 1.02
N ASN A 121 -51.49 -4.01 1.62
CA ASN A 121 -50.36 -4.89 1.28
C ASN A 121 -50.62 -5.70 -0.01
N LEU A 122 -49.98 -5.28 -1.11
CA LEU A 122 -50.11 -5.93 -2.41
C LEU A 122 -49.52 -7.35 -2.46
N LEU A 123 -48.45 -7.60 -1.70
CA LEU A 123 -47.82 -8.93 -1.63
C LEU A 123 -48.73 -9.92 -0.92
N TYR A 124 -49.38 -9.50 0.17
CA TYR A 124 -50.41 -10.29 0.84
C TYR A 124 -51.52 -10.67 -0.13
N LEU A 125 -52.07 -9.72 -0.89
CA LEU A 125 -53.13 -10.01 -1.87
C LEU A 125 -52.67 -11.01 -2.95
N ALA A 126 -51.46 -10.82 -3.48
CA ALA A 126 -50.91 -11.71 -4.50
C ALA A 126 -50.71 -13.14 -3.98
N LEU A 127 -50.24 -13.30 -2.73
CA LEU A 127 -50.05 -14.62 -2.13
C LEU A 127 -51.38 -15.26 -1.73
N ALA A 128 -52.29 -14.51 -1.09
CA ALA A 128 -53.59 -15.02 -0.66
C ALA A 128 -54.43 -15.53 -1.84
N THR A 129 -54.43 -14.81 -2.96
CA THR A 129 -55.11 -15.25 -4.19
C THR A 129 -54.51 -16.53 -4.76
N ARG A 130 -53.18 -16.64 -4.81
CA ARG A 130 -52.48 -17.88 -5.24
C ARG A 130 -52.73 -19.04 -4.28
N PHE A 131 -52.73 -18.80 -2.97
CA PHE A 131 -52.95 -19.84 -1.95
C PHE A 131 -54.38 -20.37 -2.03
N SER A 132 -55.35 -19.50 -2.31
CA SER A 132 -56.72 -19.93 -2.59
C SER A 132 -56.82 -20.72 -3.89
N ALA A 133 -56.21 -20.24 -4.99
CA ALA A 133 -56.26 -20.91 -6.29
C ALA A 133 -55.57 -22.30 -6.30
N THR A 134 -54.57 -22.49 -5.46
CA THR A 134 -53.84 -23.77 -5.30
C THR A 134 -54.43 -24.69 -4.22
N GLY A 135 -55.46 -24.22 -3.48
CA GLY A 135 -56.12 -24.99 -2.43
C GLY A 135 -55.38 -25.05 -1.09
N LEU A 136 -54.29 -24.28 -0.91
CA LEU A 136 -53.54 -24.19 0.35
C LEU A 136 -54.33 -23.42 1.43
N MET A 137 -55.18 -22.48 1.02
CA MET A 137 -56.03 -21.68 1.90
C MET A 137 -57.49 -21.85 1.49
N SER A 138 -58.36 -22.18 2.45
CA SER A 138 -59.79 -22.24 2.21
C SER A 138 -60.41 -20.84 2.32
N GLY A 139 -61.53 -20.62 1.64
CA GLY A 139 -62.27 -19.36 1.76
C GLY A 139 -62.77 -19.04 3.17
N ALA A 140 -62.76 -19.98 4.13
CA ALA A 140 -63.21 -19.78 5.51
C ALA A 140 -62.09 -19.35 6.47
N GLU A 141 -60.83 -19.68 6.16
CA GLU A 141 -59.66 -19.48 7.03
C GLU A 141 -58.66 -18.54 6.35
N ILE A 142 -58.97 -17.24 6.33
CA ILE A 142 -58.10 -16.21 5.76
C ILE A 142 -57.18 -15.69 6.88
N PRO A 143 -55.84 -15.89 6.79
CA PRO A 143 -54.91 -15.38 7.80
C PRO A 143 -54.96 -13.85 7.90
N GLY A 144 -54.78 -13.29 9.10
CA GLY A 144 -54.99 -11.86 9.36
C GLY A 144 -53.98 -10.91 8.71
N ASP A 145 -52.83 -11.42 8.28
CA ASP A 145 -51.72 -10.63 7.73
C ASP A 145 -50.75 -11.48 6.90
N LEU A 146 -49.68 -10.85 6.39
CA LEU A 146 -48.65 -11.53 5.58
C LEU A 146 -47.89 -12.60 6.38
N ALA A 147 -47.60 -12.35 7.66
CA ALA A 147 -46.95 -13.31 8.53
C ALA A 147 -47.82 -14.56 8.73
N GLY A 148 -49.14 -14.38 8.85
CA GLY A 148 -50.12 -15.46 8.94
C GLY A 148 -50.18 -16.33 7.68
N LEU A 149 -50.08 -15.74 6.47
CA LEU A 149 -49.96 -16.52 5.24
C LEU A 149 -48.68 -17.37 5.24
N TYR A 150 -47.55 -16.79 5.63
CA TYR A 150 -46.29 -17.54 5.73
C TYR A 150 -46.36 -18.64 6.79
N ALA A 151 -46.98 -18.37 7.94
CA ALA A 151 -47.19 -19.36 9.00
C ALA A 151 -48.07 -20.52 8.53
N LEU A 152 -49.15 -20.23 7.77
CA LEU A 152 -50.00 -21.25 7.17
C LEU A 152 -49.17 -22.17 6.27
N TRP A 153 -48.43 -21.63 5.30
CA TRP A 153 -47.55 -22.41 4.44
C TRP A 153 -46.51 -23.21 5.24
N TRP A 154 -45.80 -22.56 6.17
CA TRP A 154 -44.74 -23.17 6.97
C TRP A 154 -45.22 -24.34 7.82
N SER A 155 -46.46 -24.25 8.34
CA SER A 155 -47.08 -25.30 9.16
C SER A 155 -47.32 -26.59 8.38
N GLN A 156 -47.57 -26.50 7.07
CA GLN A 156 -47.84 -27.65 6.19
C GLN A 156 -46.57 -28.40 5.77
N LEU A 157 -45.39 -27.82 5.98
CA LEU A 157 -44.13 -28.43 5.61
C LEU A 157 -43.70 -29.49 6.64
N SER A 158 -43.27 -30.64 6.15
CA SER A 158 -42.53 -31.65 6.92
C SER A 158 -41.16 -31.13 7.37
N ALA A 159 -40.50 -31.86 8.28
CA ALA A 159 -39.17 -31.48 8.76
C ALA A 159 -38.13 -31.35 7.63
N GLU A 160 -38.14 -32.29 6.67
CA GLU A 160 -37.24 -32.26 5.50
C GLU A 160 -37.52 -31.06 4.59
N GLU A 161 -38.80 -30.74 4.35
CA GLU A 161 -39.19 -29.60 3.52
C GLU A 161 -38.88 -28.26 4.20
N ARG A 162 -38.97 -28.18 5.54
CA ARG A 162 -38.51 -27.00 6.29
C ARG A 162 -37.01 -26.82 6.21
N SER A 163 -36.23 -27.90 6.26
CA SER A 163 -34.78 -27.83 6.04
C SER A 163 -34.44 -27.34 4.63
N LEU A 164 -35.16 -27.83 3.61
CA LEU A 164 -35.01 -27.35 2.24
C LEU A 164 -35.41 -25.86 2.10
N ALA A 165 -36.53 -25.46 2.69
CA ALA A 165 -36.97 -24.08 2.69
C ALA A 165 -35.94 -23.17 3.39
N ALA A 166 -35.43 -23.58 4.54
CA ALA A 166 -34.36 -22.87 5.25
C ALA A 166 -33.10 -22.74 4.40
N LEU A 167 -32.72 -23.77 3.63
CA LEU A 167 -31.58 -23.71 2.70
C LEU A 167 -31.77 -22.64 1.62
N VAL A 168 -32.94 -22.62 0.97
CA VAL A 168 -33.27 -21.64 -0.08
C VAL A 168 -33.35 -20.22 0.49
N LEU A 169 -33.89 -20.06 1.69
CA LEU A 169 -34.06 -18.76 2.35
C LEU A 169 -32.77 -18.24 2.99
N ALA A 170 -31.89 -19.13 3.43
CA ALA A 170 -30.54 -18.77 3.88
C ALA A 170 -29.63 -18.40 2.71
N ALA A 171 -30.02 -18.69 1.46
CA ALA A 171 -29.16 -18.50 0.31
C ALA A 171 -28.92 -17.01 0.02
N GLY A 172 -27.65 -16.61 -0.05
CA GLY A 172 -27.26 -15.22 -0.35
C GLY A 172 -27.32 -14.84 -1.84
N ALA A 173 -27.56 -15.83 -2.71
CA ALA A 173 -27.70 -15.72 -4.15
C ALA A 173 -28.60 -16.88 -4.66
N PRO A 174 -29.11 -16.83 -5.90
CA PRO A 174 -29.87 -17.93 -6.47
C PRO A 174 -29.08 -19.25 -6.39
N LEU A 175 -29.69 -20.27 -5.77
CA LEU A 175 -29.06 -21.56 -5.48
C LEU A 175 -29.28 -22.52 -6.66
N PRO A 176 -28.26 -23.24 -7.15
CA PRO A 176 -28.47 -24.25 -8.19
C PRO A 176 -29.33 -25.42 -7.69
N LEU A 177 -30.34 -25.83 -8.47
CA LEU A 177 -31.16 -27.02 -8.15
C LEU A 177 -30.35 -28.33 -8.21
N THR A 178 -29.18 -28.30 -8.83
CA THR A 178 -28.21 -29.40 -8.86
C THR A 178 -27.25 -29.38 -7.66
N ALA A 179 -27.41 -28.45 -6.72
CA ALA A 179 -26.52 -28.34 -5.57
C ALA A 179 -26.54 -29.61 -4.71
N ARG A 180 -25.36 -30.10 -4.31
CA ARG A 180 -25.19 -31.23 -3.38
C ARG A 180 -25.87 -30.99 -2.01
N LEU A 181 -26.20 -29.73 -1.72
CA LEU A 181 -26.96 -29.31 -0.55
C LEU A 181 -28.43 -29.78 -0.59
N LEU A 182 -28.94 -30.10 -1.78
CA LEU A 182 -30.30 -30.60 -2.00
C LEU A 182 -30.28 -32.14 -1.92
N ALA A 183 -30.77 -32.69 -0.82
CA ALA A 183 -30.70 -34.12 -0.52
C ALA A 183 -31.64 -35.00 -1.37
N ARG A 184 -32.54 -34.42 -2.19
CA ARG A 184 -33.58 -35.10 -2.99
C ARG A 184 -33.87 -34.38 -4.30
N ASP A 185 -34.65 -35.03 -5.17
CA ASP A 185 -35.28 -34.41 -6.33
C ASP A 185 -36.28 -33.32 -5.85
N ALA A 186 -35.77 -32.09 -5.70
CA ALA A 186 -36.49 -30.96 -5.14
C ALA A 186 -37.43 -30.29 -6.14
N LEU A 187 -37.31 -30.61 -7.43
CA LEU A 187 -38.00 -29.91 -8.51
C LEU A 187 -39.53 -29.87 -8.34
N PRO A 188 -40.24 -30.98 -8.03
CA PRO A 188 -41.71 -30.97 -7.91
C PRO A 188 -42.21 -30.07 -6.76
N LEU A 189 -41.46 -30.04 -5.66
CA LEU A 189 -41.77 -29.22 -4.50
C LEU A 189 -41.50 -27.74 -4.80
N VAL A 190 -40.40 -27.44 -5.48
CA VAL A 190 -40.04 -26.09 -5.88
C VAL A 190 -41.02 -25.52 -6.90
N GLU A 191 -41.48 -26.31 -7.87
CA GLU A 191 -42.56 -25.92 -8.80
C GLU A 191 -43.86 -25.60 -8.06
N THR A 192 -44.14 -26.33 -6.97
CA THR A 192 -45.29 -26.04 -6.11
C THR A 192 -45.11 -24.71 -5.38
N TRP A 193 -43.94 -24.44 -4.81
CA TRP A 193 -43.64 -23.15 -4.17
C TRP A 193 -43.62 -21.98 -5.17
N GLN A 194 -43.23 -22.23 -6.42
CA GLN A 194 -43.27 -21.22 -7.50
C GLN A 194 -44.71 -20.86 -7.86
N ARG A 195 -45.60 -21.85 -7.98
CA ARG A 195 -47.04 -21.61 -8.18
C ARG A 195 -47.65 -20.82 -7.02
N LEU A 196 -47.24 -21.11 -5.79
CA LEU A 196 -47.62 -20.33 -4.60
C LEU A 196 -47.03 -18.91 -4.59
N GLY A 197 -46.04 -18.61 -5.44
CA GLY A 197 -45.38 -17.30 -5.51
C GLY A 197 -44.31 -17.06 -4.45
N LEU A 198 -43.88 -18.11 -3.75
CA LEU A 198 -42.90 -18.02 -2.66
C LEU A 198 -41.44 -18.05 -3.15
N VAL A 199 -41.20 -18.77 -4.25
CA VAL A 199 -39.88 -18.87 -4.90
C VAL A 199 -39.99 -18.56 -6.38
N ARG A 200 -38.86 -18.17 -6.97
CA ARG A 200 -38.67 -17.94 -8.40
C ARG A 200 -37.63 -18.91 -8.93
N LEU A 201 -37.89 -19.44 -10.12
CA LEU A 201 -36.95 -20.24 -10.89
C LEU A 201 -36.35 -19.37 -11.99
N GLU A 202 -35.03 -19.39 -12.09
CA GLU A 202 -34.25 -18.68 -13.11
C GLU A 202 -33.40 -19.69 -13.88
N GLN A 203 -33.13 -19.39 -15.15
CA GLN A 203 -32.22 -20.20 -15.97
C GLN A 203 -30.97 -19.40 -16.24
N ALA A 204 -29.81 -19.92 -15.84
CA ALA A 204 -28.51 -19.30 -16.06
C ALA A 204 -27.48 -20.37 -16.42
N GLU A 205 -26.71 -20.15 -17.48
CA GLU A 205 -25.62 -21.04 -17.92
C GLU A 205 -26.05 -22.51 -18.13
N GLY A 206 -27.31 -22.74 -18.50
CA GLY A 206 -27.87 -24.08 -18.70
C GLY A 206 -28.34 -24.79 -17.43
N GLU A 207 -28.26 -24.12 -16.27
CA GLU A 207 -28.76 -24.64 -14.98
C GLU A 207 -30.02 -23.91 -14.51
N LEU A 208 -30.86 -24.62 -13.75
CA LEU A 208 -32.01 -24.05 -13.04
C LEU A 208 -31.59 -23.59 -11.65
N LEU A 209 -31.79 -22.30 -11.37
CA LEU A 209 -31.50 -21.66 -10.09
C LEU A 209 -32.81 -21.35 -9.35
N ILE A 210 -32.81 -21.51 -8.03
CA ILE A 210 -33.93 -21.16 -7.14
C ILE A 210 -33.56 -19.97 -6.25
N ALA A 211 -34.47 -19.00 -6.14
CA ALA A 211 -34.35 -17.88 -5.21
C ALA A 211 -35.71 -17.59 -4.55
N PRO A 212 -35.75 -16.98 -3.35
CA PRO A 212 -37.00 -16.48 -2.80
C PRO A 212 -37.59 -15.38 -3.69
N SER A 213 -38.92 -15.36 -3.84
CA SER A 213 -39.61 -14.32 -4.62
C SER A 213 -39.58 -12.96 -3.95
N HIS A 214 -39.50 -12.92 -2.61
CA HIS A 214 -39.51 -11.68 -1.84
C HIS A 214 -38.75 -11.83 -0.51
N ARG A 215 -38.10 -10.76 -0.05
CA ARG A 215 -37.28 -10.75 1.18
C ARG A 215 -38.08 -10.92 2.47
N SER A 216 -39.36 -10.52 2.49
CA SER A 216 -40.23 -10.70 3.66
C SER A 216 -40.36 -12.14 4.11
N LEU A 217 -40.27 -13.10 3.19
CA LEU A 217 -40.27 -14.53 3.52
C LEU A 217 -39.00 -14.93 4.29
N VAL A 218 -37.86 -14.36 3.91
CA VAL A 218 -36.58 -14.55 4.60
C VAL A 218 -36.65 -13.93 6.00
N SER A 219 -37.18 -12.71 6.12
CA SER A 219 -37.38 -12.04 7.42
C SER A 219 -38.28 -12.85 8.35
N PHE A 220 -39.41 -13.35 7.83
CA PHE A 220 -40.34 -14.19 8.61
C PHE A 220 -39.64 -15.40 9.22
N VAL A 221 -38.87 -16.16 8.43
CA VAL A 221 -38.16 -17.34 8.93
C VAL A 221 -37.02 -16.95 9.88
N ALA A 222 -36.35 -15.82 9.65
CA ALA A 222 -35.31 -15.34 10.54
C ALA A 222 -35.84 -14.97 11.93
N GLU A 223 -37.06 -14.43 12.00
CA GLU A 223 -37.73 -14.09 13.27
C GLU A 223 -38.32 -15.33 13.96
N HIS A 224 -38.96 -16.23 13.20
CA HIS A 224 -39.72 -17.35 13.76
C HIS A 224 -38.89 -18.63 13.96
N GLN A 225 -37.79 -18.79 13.21
CA GLN A 225 -36.93 -19.98 13.22
C GLN A 225 -35.42 -19.61 13.16
N PRO A 226 -34.92 -18.72 14.05
CA PRO A 226 -33.53 -18.23 13.98
C PRO A 226 -32.49 -19.34 14.13
N GLN A 227 -32.75 -20.32 15.00
CA GLN A 227 -31.84 -21.44 15.23
C GLN A 227 -31.69 -22.33 14.00
N LEU A 228 -32.79 -22.56 13.25
CA LEU A 228 -32.76 -23.35 12.03
C LEU A 228 -31.90 -22.68 10.95
N LEU A 229 -31.99 -21.36 10.80
CA LEU A 229 -31.14 -20.62 9.85
C LEU A 229 -29.66 -20.69 10.24
N VAL A 230 -29.32 -20.46 11.51
CA VAL A 230 -27.92 -20.55 12.00
C VAL A 230 -27.35 -21.95 11.77
N GLN A 231 -28.13 -22.99 12.02
CA GLN A 231 -27.75 -24.38 11.73
C GLN A 231 -27.61 -24.61 10.21
N THR A 232 -28.48 -24.02 9.39
CA THR A 232 -28.40 -24.12 7.93
C THR A 232 -27.14 -23.45 7.39
N HIS A 233 -26.79 -22.24 7.85
CA HIS A 233 -25.50 -21.60 7.50
C HIS A 233 -24.32 -22.49 7.90
N SER A 234 -24.37 -23.07 9.10
CA SER A 234 -23.34 -23.98 9.61
C SER A 234 -23.20 -25.26 8.76
N ALA A 235 -24.31 -25.82 8.28
CA ALA A 235 -24.32 -26.96 7.37
C ALA A 235 -23.72 -26.62 6.01
N ILE A 236 -24.04 -25.45 5.45
CA ILE A 236 -23.47 -24.97 4.17
C ILE A 236 -21.95 -24.80 4.29
N VAL A 237 -21.47 -24.22 5.39
CA VAL A 237 -20.03 -24.11 5.68
C VAL A 237 -19.39 -25.49 5.77
N GLY A 238 -20.01 -26.44 6.49
CA GLY A 238 -19.52 -27.82 6.57
C GLY A 238 -19.36 -28.47 5.19
N VAL A 239 -20.37 -28.37 4.34
CA VAL A 239 -20.32 -28.91 2.96
C VAL A 239 -19.27 -28.21 2.11
N ALA A 240 -19.08 -26.90 2.26
CA ALA A 240 -18.02 -26.16 1.56
C ALA A 240 -16.61 -26.64 1.98
N LEU A 241 -16.39 -26.85 3.28
CA LEU A 241 -15.12 -27.34 3.82
C LEU A 241 -14.83 -28.79 3.39
N GLU A 242 -15.85 -29.66 3.35
CA GLU A 242 -15.72 -31.03 2.83
C GLU A 242 -15.48 -31.06 1.32
N GLY A 243 -16.16 -30.19 0.57
CA GLY A 243 -16.08 -30.09 -0.89
C GLY A 243 -14.72 -29.60 -1.38
N GLU A 244 -14.00 -28.79 -0.60
CA GLU A 244 -12.66 -28.31 -0.96
C GLU A 244 -11.61 -29.44 -1.06
N ARG A 245 -11.79 -30.52 -0.28
CA ARG A 245 -10.98 -31.75 -0.42
C ARG A 245 -11.31 -32.54 -1.69
N LEU A 246 -12.52 -32.38 -2.24
CA LEU A 246 -13.03 -33.13 -3.40
C LEU A 246 -12.96 -32.35 -4.72
N LEU A 247 -12.90 -31.02 -4.69
CA LEU A 247 -12.77 -30.14 -5.86
C LEU A 247 -11.42 -30.27 -6.59
N GLN A 248 -10.45 -30.98 -6.00
CA GLN A 248 -9.24 -31.43 -6.71
C GLN A 248 -9.49 -32.66 -7.59
N THR A 249 -10.64 -33.33 -7.47
CA THR A 249 -10.84 -34.68 -8.01
C THR A 249 -12.08 -34.90 -8.88
N ASN A 250 -13.04 -33.95 -8.97
CA ASN A 250 -14.22 -34.18 -9.82
C ASN A 250 -14.82 -32.87 -10.43
N PRO A 251 -14.81 -32.68 -11.76
CA PRO A 251 -15.25 -31.46 -12.44
C PRO A 251 -16.77 -31.34 -12.70
N ASP A 252 -17.60 -32.26 -12.22
CA ASP A 252 -18.98 -32.41 -12.73
C ASP A 252 -20.03 -31.37 -12.27
N ARG A 253 -19.74 -30.36 -11.42
CA ARG A 253 -20.73 -29.29 -11.10
C ARG A 253 -20.10 -27.91 -10.81
N PRO A 254 -19.86 -27.07 -11.83
CA PRO A 254 -19.24 -25.75 -11.66
C PRO A 254 -20.09 -24.76 -10.84
N ALA A 255 -21.42 -24.77 -10.98
CA ALA A 255 -22.27 -23.75 -10.33
C ALA A 255 -22.39 -23.90 -8.81
N THR A 256 -22.42 -25.13 -8.28
CA THR A 256 -22.47 -25.35 -6.83
C THR A 256 -21.16 -24.94 -6.16
N ALA A 257 -20.03 -25.28 -6.80
CA ALA A 257 -18.71 -24.87 -6.33
C ALA A 257 -18.53 -23.34 -6.39
N ARG A 258 -19.06 -22.71 -7.44
CA ARG A 258 -19.11 -21.26 -7.60
C ARG A 258 -19.93 -20.60 -6.49
N TYR A 259 -21.17 -21.05 -6.28
CA TYR A 259 -22.03 -20.56 -5.20
C TYR A 259 -21.36 -20.69 -3.82
N LEU A 260 -20.86 -21.89 -3.49
CA LEU A 260 -20.20 -22.14 -2.20
C LEU A 260 -18.97 -21.26 -2.03
N GLY A 261 -18.21 -21.00 -3.10
CA GLY A 261 -17.07 -20.10 -3.08
C GLY A 261 -17.42 -18.62 -2.87
N GLU A 262 -18.44 -18.14 -3.59
CA GLU A 262 -18.87 -16.73 -3.54
C GLU A 262 -19.61 -16.38 -2.23
N GLN A 263 -20.28 -17.35 -1.60
CA GLN A 263 -21.10 -17.12 -0.41
C GLN A 263 -20.46 -17.66 0.88
N PHE A 264 -19.28 -18.28 0.82
CA PHE A 264 -18.63 -18.92 1.97
C PHE A 264 -18.49 -17.97 3.16
N ALA A 265 -17.90 -16.79 2.96
CA ALA A 265 -17.63 -15.85 4.04
C ALA A 265 -18.92 -15.34 4.70
N ARG A 266 -19.98 -15.13 3.91
CA ARG A 266 -21.32 -14.81 4.42
C ARG A 266 -21.86 -15.93 5.30
N HIS A 267 -21.87 -17.17 4.81
CA HIS A 267 -22.37 -18.31 5.60
C HIS A 267 -21.51 -18.56 6.85
N ALA A 268 -20.19 -18.38 6.77
CA ALA A 268 -19.29 -18.46 7.91
C ALA A 268 -19.59 -17.38 8.98
N ALA A 269 -19.81 -16.14 8.56
CA ALA A 269 -20.16 -15.05 9.47
C ALA A 269 -21.51 -15.30 10.20
N LEU A 270 -22.50 -15.85 9.50
CA LEU A 270 -23.84 -16.15 10.01
C LEU A 270 -23.98 -17.54 10.66
N ALA A 271 -22.91 -18.35 10.68
CA ALA A 271 -22.89 -19.67 11.31
C ALA A 271 -22.81 -19.58 12.84
N THR A 272 -22.81 -20.74 13.50
CA THR A 272 -22.56 -20.85 14.95
C THR A 272 -21.19 -20.28 15.35
N THR A 273 -21.07 -19.73 16.56
CA THR A 273 -19.82 -19.13 17.08
C THR A 273 -18.61 -20.06 16.95
N ALA A 274 -18.80 -21.37 17.20
CA ALA A 274 -17.72 -22.36 17.12
C ALA A 274 -17.21 -22.57 15.67
N GLN A 275 -18.09 -22.59 14.68
CA GLN A 275 -17.69 -22.73 13.27
C GLN A 275 -17.22 -21.41 12.67
N ARG A 276 -17.77 -20.28 13.12
CA ARG A 276 -17.43 -18.94 12.65
C ARG A 276 -15.93 -18.68 12.74
N GLY A 277 -15.31 -18.85 13.90
CA GLY A 277 -13.86 -18.63 14.08
C GLY A 277 -13.00 -19.48 13.14
N ASN A 278 -13.25 -20.80 13.11
CA ASN A 278 -12.48 -21.73 12.28
C ASN A 278 -12.66 -21.45 10.76
N ALA A 279 -13.89 -21.18 10.31
CA ALA A 279 -14.17 -20.92 8.91
C ALA A 279 -13.62 -19.57 8.45
N LEU A 280 -13.76 -18.53 9.28
CA LEU A 280 -13.32 -17.17 8.95
C LEU A 280 -11.80 -17.00 8.99
N ASP A 281 -11.09 -17.72 9.86
CA ASP A 281 -9.61 -17.71 9.83
C ASP A 281 -9.08 -18.12 8.45
N ARG A 282 -9.76 -19.03 7.75
CA ARG A 282 -9.38 -19.45 6.38
C ARG A 282 -9.55 -18.33 5.35
N VAL A 283 -10.57 -17.50 5.49
CA VAL A 283 -10.82 -16.34 4.59
C VAL A 283 -9.64 -15.36 4.62
N THR A 284 -8.98 -15.25 5.76
CA THR A 284 -7.82 -14.36 5.94
C THR A 284 -6.49 -14.93 5.42
N GLN A 285 -6.46 -16.23 5.04
CA GLN A 285 -5.25 -16.88 4.56
C GLN A 285 -4.94 -16.56 3.10
N ARG A 286 -3.65 -16.50 2.76
CA ARG A 286 -3.17 -16.26 1.40
C ARG A 286 -3.71 -17.25 0.37
N ASP A 287 -3.95 -18.49 0.79
CA ASP A 287 -4.48 -19.53 -0.10
C ASP A 287 -5.93 -19.26 -0.52
N TRP A 288 -6.74 -18.65 0.35
CA TRP A 288 -8.10 -18.21 0.00
C TRP A 288 -8.09 -17.14 -1.08
N VAL A 289 -7.22 -16.13 -0.94
CA VAL A 289 -7.04 -15.07 -1.94
C VAL A 289 -6.70 -15.65 -3.31
N ARG A 290 -5.71 -16.56 -3.35
CA ARG A 290 -5.29 -17.24 -4.59
C ARG A 290 -6.39 -18.11 -5.19
N HIS A 291 -7.25 -18.68 -4.37
CA HIS A 291 -8.35 -19.52 -4.81
C HIS A 291 -9.47 -18.69 -5.44
N GLN A 292 -9.81 -17.54 -4.84
CA GLN A 292 -10.77 -16.60 -5.41
C GLN A 292 -10.28 -15.99 -6.73
N GLU A 293 -8.99 -15.67 -6.84
CA GLU A 293 -8.37 -15.22 -8.09
C GLU A 293 -8.51 -16.29 -9.20
N ARG A 294 -8.22 -17.56 -8.90
CA ARG A 294 -8.34 -18.67 -9.86
C ARG A 294 -9.78 -18.93 -10.31
N ARG A 295 -10.77 -18.61 -9.48
CA ARG A 295 -12.21 -18.75 -9.78
C ARG A 295 -12.77 -17.58 -10.60
N GLY A 296 -11.97 -16.57 -10.91
CA GLY A 296 -12.40 -15.40 -11.70
C GLY A 296 -13.21 -14.37 -10.92
N ALA A 297 -13.32 -14.49 -9.59
CA ALA A 297 -14.10 -13.57 -8.74
C ALA A 297 -13.37 -12.23 -8.46
N GLY A 298 -12.06 -12.16 -8.75
CA GLY A 298 -11.24 -10.96 -8.61
C GLY A 298 -10.97 -10.51 -7.16
N LEU A 299 -10.21 -9.42 -6.99
CA LEU A 299 -9.84 -8.88 -5.67
C LEU A 299 -11.03 -8.25 -4.92
N SER A 300 -12.09 -7.86 -5.63
CA SER A 300 -13.30 -7.29 -5.04
C SER A 300 -14.11 -8.33 -4.25
N ALA A 301 -14.14 -9.59 -4.70
CA ALA A 301 -14.74 -10.69 -3.95
C ALA A 301 -13.95 -11.00 -2.67
N VAL A 302 -12.62 -10.97 -2.74
CA VAL A 302 -11.74 -11.15 -1.57
C VAL A 302 -11.96 -10.04 -0.54
N ALA A 303 -12.04 -8.78 -1.00
CA ALA A 303 -12.34 -7.65 -0.12
C ALA A 303 -13.71 -7.80 0.58
N ARG A 304 -14.72 -8.28 -0.16
CA ARG A 304 -16.06 -8.57 0.39
C ARG A 304 -16.04 -9.69 1.43
N ASP A 305 -15.28 -10.75 1.17
CA ASP A 305 -15.11 -11.88 2.10
C ASP A 305 -14.43 -11.42 3.41
N LEU A 306 -13.40 -10.58 3.30
CA LEU A 306 -12.73 -9.96 4.45
C LEU A 306 -13.65 -8.99 5.21
N ALA A 307 -14.55 -8.29 4.53
CA ALA A 307 -15.52 -7.41 5.17
C ALA A 307 -16.54 -8.18 6.03
N TRP A 308 -16.97 -9.38 5.58
CA TRP A 308 -17.80 -10.28 6.38
C TRP A 308 -17.10 -10.72 7.66
N GLU A 309 -15.83 -11.03 7.52
CA GLU A 309 -14.97 -11.46 8.61
C GLU A 309 -14.79 -10.33 9.65
N LEU A 310 -14.44 -9.13 9.20
CA LEU A 310 -14.35 -7.92 10.05
C LEU A 310 -15.66 -7.61 10.77
N ASN A 311 -16.80 -7.73 10.08
CA ASN A 311 -18.11 -7.49 10.69
C ASN A 311 -18.41 -8.53 11.79
N ALA A 312 -18.09 -9.79 11.54
CA ALA A 312 -18.24 -10.86 12.51
C ALA A 312 -17.37 -10.61 13.76
N ALA A 313 -16.12 -10.20 13.57
CA ALA A 313 -15.20 -9.86 14.66
C ALA A 313 -15.71 -8.69 15.51
N ALA A 314 -16.28 -7.64 14.88
CA ALA A 314 -16.82 -6.48 15.57
C ALA A 314 -18.00 -6.82 16.51
N ARG A 315 -18.77 -7.87 16.22
CA ARG A 315 -19.91 -8.32 17.04
C ARG A 315 -19.51 -9.08 18.31
N GLU A 316 -18.28 -9.59 18.39
CA GLU A 316 -17.82 -10.48 19.48
C GLU A 316 -17.03 -9.77 20.59
N GLY A 317 -16.87 -8.44 20.54
CA GLY A 317 -16.07 -7.70 21.53
C GLY A 317 -14.57 -7.70 21.20
N PRO A 318 -13.67 -7.26 22.12
CA PRO A 318 -12.41 -6.65 21.74
C PRO A 318 -11.32 -7.68 21.38
N ALA A 319 -11.45 -8.35 20.24
CA ALA A 319 -10.34 -8.97 19.53
C ALA A 319 -9.67 -7.94 18.60
N PHE A 320 -9.19 -6.84 19.20
CA PHE A 320 -8.59 -5.69 18.50
C PHE A 320 -7.43 -6.10 17.58
N ALA A 321 -6.59 -7.05 18.03
CA ALA A 321 -5.45 -7.57 17.26
C ALA A 321 -5.86 -8.31 15.97
N ALA A 322 -7.00 -9.01 16.02
CA ALA A 322 -7.59 -9.62 14.84
C ALA A 322 -8.05 -8.53 13.86
N SER A 323 -8.88 -7.58 14.33
CA SER A 323 -9.40 -6.50 13.50
C SER A 323 -8.33 -5.62 12.84
N VAL A 324 -7.15 -5.48 13.47
CA VAL A 324 -6.01 -4.72 12.91
C VAL A 324 -5.34 -5.46 11.75
N GLY A 325 -5.03 -6.76 11.89
CA GLY A 325 -4.47 -7.56 10.79
C GLY A 325 -5.42 -7.65 9.59
N ARG A 326 -6.73 -7.65 9.87
CA ARG A 326 -7.82 -7.77 8.90
C ARG A 326 -8.08 -6.46 8.13
N GLN A 327 -7.91 -5.30 8.77
CA GLN A 327 -7.95 -3.97 8.09
C GLN A 327 -6.71 -3.70 7.23
N CYS A 328 -5.52 -4.17 7.64
CA CYS A 328 -4.29 -4.04 6.86
C CYS A 328 -4.33 -4.80 5.52
N LEU A 329 -5.16 -5.84 5.39
CA LEU A 329 -5.39 -6.54 4.12
C LEU A 329 -6.52 -5.90 3.31
N LEU A 330 -7.61 -5.48 3.97
CA LEU A 330 -8.78 -4.94 3.29
C LEU A 330 -8.47 -3.66 2.50
N ALA A 331 -7.75 -2.71 3.08
CA ALA A 331 -7.51 -1.42 2.41
C ALA A 331 -6.64 -1.55 1.14
N PRO A 332 -5.49 -2.27 1.14
CA PRO A 332 -4.73 -2.51 -0.08
C PRO A 332 -5.48 -3.38 -1.10
N LEU A 333 -6.28 -4.36 -0.65
CA LEU A 333 -7.08 -5.18 -1.56
C LEU A 333 -8.24 -4.39 -2.19
N ALA A 334 -8.91 -3.53 -1.42
CA ALA A 334 -9.94 -2.63 -1.91
C ALA A 334 -9.35 -1.61 -2.91
N LEU A 335 -8.17 -1.05 -2.61
CA LEU A 335 -7.41 -0.19 -3.53
C LEU A 335 -7.07 -0.92 -4.84
N ARG A 336 -6.61 -2.17 -4.74
CA ARG A 336 -6.25 -3.00 -5.90
C ARG A 336 -7.45 -3.60 -6.64
N ALA A 337 -8.63 -3.57 -6.04
CA ALA A 337 -9.88 -4.03 -6.64
C ALA A 337 -10.64 -2.91 -7.37
N ARG A 338 -10.10 -1.69 -7.43
CA ARG A 338 -10.72 -0.57 -8.15
C ARG A 338 -10.77 -0.87 -9.64
N VAL A 339 -11.98 -0.82 -10.20
CA VAL A 339 -12.23 -1.00 -11.63
C VAL A 339 -13.14 0.12 -12.08
N ILE A 340 -12.85 0.77 -13.20
CA ILE A 340 -13.79 1.69 -13.83
C ILE A 340 -14.24 1.05 -15.14
N ASN A 341 -15.54 1.13 -15.43
CA ASN A 341 -16.04 0.72 -16.73
C ASN A 341 -15.44 1.65 -17.81
N PRO A 342 -14.69 1.13 -18.79
CA PRO A 342 -14.03 1.95 -19.82
C PRO A 342 -14.99 2.86 -20.59
N ASP A 343 -16.19 2.37 -20.91
CA ASP A 343 -17.19 3.13 -21.66
C ASP A 343 -17.81 4.23 -20.80
N ALA A 344 -18.02 3.97 -19.51
CA ALA A 344 -18.53 5.00 -18.60
C ALA A 344 -17.54 6.17 -18.51
N ALA A 345 -16.24 5.90 -18.35
CA ALA A 345 -15.21 6.93 -18.27
C ALA A 345 -15.18 7.82 -19.53
N ALA A 346 -15.31 7.21 -20.72
CA ALA A 346 -15.39 7.92 -21.98
C ALA A 346 -16.63 8.81 -22.09
N VAL A 347 -17.81 8.28 -21.72
CA VAL A 347 -19.07 9.04 -21.72
C VAL A 347 -19.00 10.25 -20.79
N ALA A 348 -18.44 10.09 -19.58
CA ALA A 348 -18.30 11.20 -18.65
C ALA A 348 -17.27 12.23 -19.09
N PHE A 349 -16.17 11.80 -19.72
CA PHE A 349 -15.23 12.71 -20.35
C PHE A 349 -15.92 13.56 -21.43
N GLU A 350 -16.68 12.93 -22.33
CA GLU A 350 -17.41 13.60 -23.40
C GLU A 350 -18.43 14.61 -22.86
N GLN A 351 -19.21 14.22 -21.85
CA GLN A 351 -20.18 15.10 -21.19
C GLN A 351 -19.49 16.27 -20.46
N ALA A 352 -18.36 16.01 -19.80
CA ALA A 352 -17.59 17.03 -19.08
C ALA A 352 -16.99 18.11 -19.99
N THR A 353 -16.76 17.79 -21.28
CA THR A 353 -16.15 18.75 -22.21
C THR A 353 -16.99 20.00 -22.42
N ALA A 354 -18.32 19.89 -22.30
CA ALA A 354 -19.24 21.02 -22.44
C ALA A 354 -19.13 22.03 -21.29
N THR A 355 -18.75 21.57 -20.09
CA THR A 355 -18.74 22.40 -18.88
C THR A 355 -17.34 22.89 -18.50
N TYR A 356 -16.30 22.08 -18.72
CA TYR A 356 -14.93 22.37 -18.22
C TYR A 356 -13.90 22.54 -19.35
N GLY A 357 -14.35 22.55 -20.60
CA GLY A 357 -13.48 22.49 -21.77
C GLY A 357 -12.80 21.11 -21.90
N ARG A 358 -12.18 20.89 -23.06
CA ARG A 358 -11.62 19.57 -23.41
C ARG A 358 -10.45 19.16 -22.50
N GLU A 359 -9.54 20.08 -22.17
CA GLU A 359 -8.38 19.79 -21.32
C GLU A 359 -8.75 19.68 -19.83
N GLY A 360 -9.65 20.54 -19.34
CA GLY A 360 -10.15 20.47 -17.96
C GLY A 360 -11.00 19.22 -17.71
N ALA A 361 -11.81 18.81 -18.68
CA ALA A 361 -12.53 17.55 -18.64
C ALA A 361 -11.58 16.35 -18.61
N LEU A 362 -10.55 16.35 -19.47
CA LEU A 362 -9.58 15.26 -19.52
C LEU A 362 -8.78 15.17 -18.23
N LYS A 363 -8.29 16.30 -17.69
CA LYS A 363 -7.52 16.33 -16.46
C LYS A 363 -8.28 15.68 -15.30
N ARG A 364 -9.57 15.98 -15.15
CA ARG A 364 -10.39 15.39 -14.07
C ARG A 364 -10.66 13.91 -14.23
N VAL A 365 -10.99 13.46 -15.45
CA VAL A 365 -11.20 12.02 -15.67
C VAL A 365 -9.89 11.26 -15.51
N LEU A 366 -8.75 11.86 -15.91
CA LEU A 366 -7.44 11.30 -15.65
C LEU A 366 -7.09 11.25 -14.17
N GLU A 367 -7.43 12.28 -13.38
CA GLU A 367 -7.28 12.22 -11.92
C GLU A 367 -7.96 10.95 -11.38
N MET A 368 -9.19 10.64 -11.78
CA MET A 368 -9.88 9.39 -11.36
C MET A 368 -9.17 8.12 -11.89
N VAL A 369 -8.72 8.11 -13.14
CA VAL A 369 -8.05 6.95 -13.75
C VAL A 369 -6.66 6.69 -13.16
N GLU A 370 -5.95 7.72 -12.67
CA GLU A 370 -4.67 7.53 -11.97
C GLU A 370 -4.84 6.78 -10.65
N HIS A 371 -6.02 6.83 -10.04
CA HIS A 371 -6.34 6.09 -8.81
C HIS A 371 -6.64 4.59 -9.06
N LEU A 372 -6.71 4.15 -10.32
CA LEU A 372 -6.84 2.74 -10.68
C LEU A 372 -5.50 2.00 -10.54
N PRO A 373 -5.51 0.73 -10.13
CA PRO A 373 -4.34 -0.13 -10.13
C PRO A 373 -3.81 -0.33 -11.56
N ASP A 374 -2.50 -0.37 -11.70
CA ASP A 374 -1.86 -0.67 -12.98
C ASP A 374 -2.15 -2.12 -13.39
N GLY A 375 -2.70 -2.30 -14.60
CA GLY A 375 -3.09 -3.59 -15.15
C GLY A 375 -4.01 -3.45 -16.36
N LEU A 376 -4.60 -4.59 -16.77
CA LEU A 376 -5.45 -4.68 -17.96
C LEU A 376 -6.65 -3.72 -17.91
N GLU A 377 -7.30 -3.59 -16.77
CA GLU A 377 -8.51 -2.77 -16.61
C GLU A 377 -8.23 -1.27 -16.75
N LYS A 378 -7.13 -0.78 -16.15
CA LYS A 378 -6.64 0.60 -16.35
C LYS A 378 -6.22 0.82 -17.80
N ALA A 379 -5.58 -0.16 -18.41
CA ALA A 379 -5.17 -0.08 -19.82
C ALA A 379 -6.38 0.05 -20.76
N GLN A 380 -7.42 -0.77 -20.56
CA GLN A 380 -8.67 -0.69 -21.31
C GLN A 380 -9.36 0.67 -21.13
N THR A 381 -9.38 1.20 -19.91
CA THR A 381 -9.94 2.53 -19.61
C THR A 381 -9.16 3.65 -20.31
N LEU A 382 -7.82 3.61 -20.25
CA LEU A 382 -6.95 4.57 -20.94
C LEU A 382 -7.06 4.48 -22.47
N ARG A 383 -7.20 3.26 -23.02
CA ARG A 383 -7.45 3.04 -24.44
C ARG A 383 -8.76 3.70 -24.86
N ARG A 384 -9.84 3.43 -24.13
CA ARG A 384 -11.16 3.98 -24.45
C ARG A 384 -11.21 5.51 -24.36
N LEU A 385 -10.56 6.09 -23.35
CA LEU A 385 -10.38 7.55 -23.26
C LEU A 385 -9.51 8.11 -24.39
N GLY A 386 -8.47 7.38 -24.80
CA GLY A 386 -7.64 7.73 -25.95
C GLY A 386 -8.43 7.77 -27.25
N GLU A 387 -9.33 6.81 -27.46
CA GLU A 387 -10.27 6.78 -28.59
C GLU A 387 -11.23 7.98 -28.58
N SER A 388 -11.86 8.30 -27.44
CA SER A 388 -12.71 9.49 -27.32
C SER A 388 -11.92 10.79 -27.52
N CYS A 389 -10.69 10.90 -27.00
CA CYS A 389 -9.80 12.03 -27.26
C CYS A 389 -9.49 12.19 -28.76
N TYR A 390 -9.29 11.07 -29.47
CA TYR A 390 -9.08 11.09 -30.92
C TYR A 390 -10.31 11.61 -31.66
N GLY A 391 -11.51 11.15 -31.28
CA GLY A 391 -12.80 11.64 -31.81
C GLY A 391 -13.00 13.15 -31.60
N LEU A 392 -12.55 13.70 -30.46
CA LEU A 392 -12.62 15.13 -30.13
C LEU A 392 -11.45 15.97 -30.68
N ARG A 393 -10.64 15.41 -31.59
CA ARG A 393 -9.47 16.03 -32.24
C ARG A 393 -8.32 16.40 -31.29
N MET A 394 -8.19 15.74 -30.14
CA MET A 394 -7.09 15.92 -29.18
C MET A 394 -5.94 14.93 -29.44
N ARG A 395 -5.30 15.03 -30.61
CA ARG A 395 -4.34 14.01 -31.10
C ARG A 395 -3.17 13.71 -30.16
N ALA A 396 -2.57 14.74 -29.55
CA ALA A 396 -1.43 14.56 -28.64
C ALA A 396 -1.82 13.86 -27.34
N SER A 397 -3.02 14.14 -26.82
CA SER A 397 -3.55 13.45 -25.63
C SER A 397 -3.97 12.02 -25.98
N ALA A 398 -4.62 11.80 -27.12
CA ALA A 398 -4.98 10.46 -27.59
C ALA A 398 -3.75 9.55 -27.74
N MET A 399 -2.68 10.04 -28.38
CA MET A 399 -1.45 9.27 -28.58
C MET A 399 -0.78 8.91 -27.24
N ARG A 400 -0.71 9.86 -26.29
CA ARG A 400 -0.16 9.60 -24.96
C ARG A 400 -0.96 8.52 -24.21
N LEU A 401 -2.29 8.60 -24.25
CA LEU A 401 -3.15 7.64 -23.53
C LEU A 401 -3.12 6.25 -24.15
N LEU A 402 -3.13 6.16 -25.48
CA LEU A 402 -3.02 4.88 -26.20
C LEU A 402 -1.65 4.22 -26.00
N SER A 403 -0.56 5.01 -25.97
CA SER A 403 0.79 4.51 -25.64
C SER A 403 0.84 3.96 -24.22
N ARG A 404 0.31 4.70 -23.23
CA ARG A 404 0.24 4.25 -21.83
C ARG A 404 -0.62 2.98 -21.68
N ALA A 405 -1.71 2.86 -22.44
CA ALA A 405 -2.53 1.65 -22.47
C ALA A 405 -1.75 0.45 -23.02
N LEU A 406 -1.01 0.62 -24.11
CA LEU A 406 -0.15 -0.42 -24.67
C LEU A 406 0.94 -0.86 -23.67
N ASP A 407 1.60 0.09 -23.01
CA ASP A 407 2.63 -0.20 -21.99
C ASP A 407 2.08 -1.05 -20.82
N LEU A 408 0.81 -0.84 -20.47
CA LEU A 408 0.12 -1.60 -19.42
C LEU A 408 -0.40 -2.97 -19.90
N GLU A 409 -0.75 -3.11 -21.18
CA GLU A 409 -1.21 -4.39 -21.76
C GLU A 409 -0.08 -5.36 -22.08
N GLU A 410 1.07 -4.85 -22.51
CA GLU A 410 2.22 -5.69 -22.89
C GLU A 410 2.86 -6.41 -21.67
N ARG A 411 2.46 -6.05 -20.43
CA ARG A 411 3.08 -6.50 -19.19
C ARG A 411 2.03 -6.88 -18.14
N GLY A 412 1.62 -8.16 -18.11
CA GLY A 412 0.59 -8.71 -17.22
C GLY A 412 0.80 -8.59 -15.70
N LEU A 413 1.85 -7.94 -15.21
CA LEU A 413 2.01 -7.52 -13.81
C LEU A 413 2.72 -6.17 -13.77
N ALA A 414 2.15 -5.21 -13.03
CA ALA A 414 2.67 -3.86 -12.87
C ALA A 414 4.18 -3.88 -12.54
N ARG A 415 4.94 -2.96 -13.13
CA ARG A 415 6.39 -2.82 -12.89
C ARG A 415 6.67 -2.70 -11.39
N SER A 416 5.88 -1.90 -10.67
CA SER A 416 5.96 -1.75 -9.22
C SER A 416 5.81 -3.05 -8.45
N TRP A 417 4.92 -3.97 -8.86
CA TRP A 417 4.75 -5.25 -8.18
C TRP A 417 5.91 -6.21 -8.43
N ARG A 418 6.40 -6.28 -9.68
CA ARG A 418 7.62 -7.05 -9.99
C ARG A 418 8.80 -6.48 -9.21
N GLU A 419 8.89 -5.16 -9.13
CA GLU A 419 9.92 -4.49 -8.38
C GLU A 419 9.84 -4.79 -6.88
N GLN A 420 8.64 -4.70 -6.28
CA GLN A 420 8.37 -5.01 -4.88
C GLN A 420 8.58 -6.49 -4.54
N ARG A 421 8.19 -7.41 -5.42
CA ARG A 421 8.38 -8.85 -5.21
C ARG A 421 9.87 -9.22 -5.22
N GLU A 422 10.62 -8.66 -6.16
CA GLU A 422 12.08 -8.86 -6.19
C GLU A 422 12.76 -8.20 -5.00
N GLN A 423 12.30 -7.02 -4.56
CA GLN A 423 12.74 -6.39 -3.31
C GLN A 423 12.43 -7.27 -2.09
N LEU A 424 11.25 -7.89 -2.04
CA LEU A 424 10.88 -8.82 -0.97
C LEU A 424 11.77 -10.06 -0.96
N HIS A 425 12.02 -10.68 -2.12
CA HIS A 425 12.94 -11.82 -2.21
C HIS A 425 14.36 -11.41 -1.79
N ALA A 426 14.84 -10.22 -2.17
CA ALA A 426 16.14 -9.71 -1.74
C ALA A 426 16.19 -9.53 -0.21
N ALA A 427 15.15 -8.93 0.39
CA ALA A 427 15.06 -8.74 1.84
C ALA A 427 15.01 -10.08 2.60
N LEU A 428 14.25 -11.07 2.09
CA LEU A 428 14.17 -12.41 2.68
C LEU A 428 15.50 -13.16 2.57
N ALA A 429 16.21 -13.04 1.46
CA ALA A 429 17.54 -13.63 1.30
C ALA A 429 18.55 -13.00 2.26
N SER A 430 18.53 -11.67 2.44
CA SER A 430 19.37 -10.99 3.44
C SER A 430 19.03 -11.45 4.86
N ALA A 431 17.75 -11.54 5.22
CA ALA A 431 17.34 -12.02 6.54
C ALA A 431 17.76 -13.49 6.78
N ALA A 432 17.69 -14.35 5.76
CA ALA A 432 18.19 -15.72 5.85
C ALA A 432 19.71 -15.75 6.07
N CYS A 433 20.48 -14.87 5.42
CA CYS A 433 21.90 -14.69 5.69
C CYS A 433 22.16 -14.22 7.13
N ASP A 434 21.43 -13.24 7.64
CA ASP A 434 21.59 -12.74 9.01
C ASP A 434 21.34 -13.82 10.07
N LEU A 435 20.46 -14.78 9.76
CA LEU A 435 20.17 -15.96 10.58
C LEU A 435 21.16 -17.11 10.38
N GLY A 436 22.11 -16.98 9.45
CA GLY A 436 23.12 -17.99 9.13
C GLY A 436 22.68 -19.11 8.19
N ASP A 437 21.49 -19.04 7.58
CA ASP A 437 21.01 -20.03 6.61
C ASP A 437 21.33 -19.62 5.17
N VAL A 438 22.59 -19.82 4.78
CA VAL A 438 23.08 -19.50 3.44
C VAL A 438 22.41 -20.36 2.36
N SER A 439 22.01 -21.59 2.68
CA SER A 439 21.36 -22.48 1.70
C SER A 439 19.98 -21.95 1.34
N CYS A 440 19.21 -21.51 2.32
CA CYS A 440 17.91 -20.85 2.12
C CYS A 440 18.07 -19.54 1.33
N ALA A 441 19.07 -18.71 1.66
CA ALA A 441 19.33 -17.46 0.95
C ALA A 441 19.61 -17.67 -0.55
N LEU A 442 20.41 -18.68 -0.90
CA LEU A 442 20.69 -19.04 -2.30
C LEU A 442 19.44 -19.55 -3.03
N GLN A 443 18.62 -20.38 -2.38
CA GLN A 443 17.34 -20.83 -2.94
C GLN A 443 16.39 -19.65 -3.19
N ILE A 444 16.34 -18.67 -2.29
CA ILE A 444 15.53 -17.46 -2.47
C ILE A 444 16.03 -16.64 -3.66
N ALA A 445 17.36 -16.51 -3.82
CA ALA A 445 17.96 -15.77 -4.93
C ALA A 445 17.60 -16.36 -6.30
N GLU A 446 17.44 -17.69 -6.42
CA GLU A 446 17.00 -18.34 -7.67
C GLU A 446 15.59 -17.93 -8.13
N TYR A 447 14.73 -17.46 -7.21
CA TYR A 447 13.39 -16.95 -7.56
C TYR A 447 13.40 -15.51 -8.10
N ILE A 448 14.55 -14.85 -8.15
CA ILE A 448 14.71 -13.50 -8.71
C ILE A 448 15.02 -13.62 -10.21
N ALA A 449 14.07 -13.20 -11.05
CA ALA A 449 14.18 -13.31 -12.50
C ALA A 449 15.13 -12.27 -13.11
N HIS A 450 15.17 -11.05 -12.55
CA HIS A 450 16.08 -10.00 -13.02
C HIS A 450 17.53 -10.30 -12.62
N LEU A 451 18.38 -10.55 -13.63
CA LEU A 451 19.77 -11.00 -13.43
C LEU A 451 20.60 -10.07 -12.54
N GLU A 452 20.45 -8.74 -12.70
CA GLU A 452 21.21 -7.77 -11.91
C GLU A 452 20.81 -7.80 -10.43
N ARG A 453 19.51 -7.92 -10.14
CA ARG A 453 19.00 -7.92 -8.75
C ARG A 453 19.32 -9.23 -8.06
N ARG A 454 19.22 -10.33 -8.80
CA ARG A 454 19.71 -11.63 -8.35
C ARG A 454 21.19 -11.53 -7.99
N ALA A 455 22.00 -10.96 -8.88
CA ALA A 455 23.41 -10.75 -8.63
C ALA A 455 23.69 -9.86 -7.41
N MET A 456 22.90 -8.80 -7.16
CA MET A 456 23.04 -8.00 -5.93
C MET A 456 22.86 -8.86 -4.67
N VAL A 457 21.86 -9.74 -4.64
CA VAL A 457 21.61 -10.66 -3.52
C VAL A 457 22.72 -11.69 -3.39
N GLU A 458 23.15 -12.29 -4.51
CA GLU A 458 24.27 -13.23 -4.55
C GLU A 458 25.57 -12.56 -4.07
N THR A 459 25.81 -11.28 -4.38
CA THR A 459 26.94 -10.50 -3.84
C THR A 459 26.83 -10.34 -2.32
N THR A 460 25.65 -10.06 -1.77
CA THR A 460 25.44 -10.00 -0.31
C THR A 460 25.77 -11.35 0.34
N ILE A 461 25.32 -12.45 -0.26
CA ILE A 461 25.62 -13.81 0.20
C ILE A 461 27.13 -14.08 0.15
N VAL A 462 27.82 -13.68 -0.93
CA VAL A 462 29.28 -13.78 -1.05
C VAL A 462 29.96 -13.01 0.07
N ARG A 463 29.59 -11.76 0.32
CA ARG A 463 30.17 -10.93 1.39
C ARG A 463 29.93 -11.52 2.78
N TYR A 464 28.75 -12.07 3.02
CA TYR A 464 28.44 -12.79 4.26
C TYR A 464 29.38 -13.98 4.45
N LEU A 465 29.56 -14.81 3.42
CA LEU A 465 30.46 -15.97 3.47
C LEU A 465 31.91 -15.56 3.71
N LEU A 466 32.36 -14.47 3.07
CA LEU A 466 33.71 -13.91 3.29
C LEU A 466 33.89 -13.45 4.74
N ALA A 467 32.91 -12.76 5.33
CA ALA A 467 32.97 -12.31 6.72
C ALA A 467 33.02 -13.48 7.73
N HIS A 468 32.48 -14.65 7.37
CA HIS A 468 32.50 -15.87 8.19
C HIS A 468 33.64 -16.83 7.82
N GLY A 469 34.53 -16.44 6.89
CA GLY A 469 35.71 -17.22 6.50
C GLY A 469 35.45 -18.42 5.58
N ASP A 470 34.24 -18.58 5.03
CA ASP A 470 33.93 -19.67 4.08
C ASP A 470 34.29 -19.28 2.64
N LEU A 471 35.59 -19.25 2.39
CA LEU A 471 36.18 -18.82 1.12
C LEU A 471 35.84 -19.75 -0.06
N VAL A 472 35.60 -21.04 0.21
CA VAL A 472 35.31 -22.05 -0.82
C VAL A 472 33.89 -21.89 -1.33
N GLN A 473 32.92 -21.73 -0.42
CA GLN A 473 31.53 -21.50 -0.82
C GLN A 473 31.37 -20.13 -1.47
N ALA A 474 32.05 -19.08 -0.97
CA ALA A 474 32.06 -17.76 -1.58
C ALA A 474 32.53 -17.80 -3.04
N GLN A 475 33.64 -18.50 -3.32
CA GLN A 475 34.15 -18.69 -4.68
C GLN A 475 33.16 -19.42 -5.58
N ARG A 476 32.50 -20.45 -5.08
CA ARG A 476 31.49 -21.20 -5.84
C ARG A 476 30.32 -20.31 -6.25
N VAL A 477 29.80 -19.51 -5.32
CA VAL A 477 28.70 -18.59 -5.60
C VAL A 477 29.14 -17.53 -6.61
N ALA A 478 30.29 -16.87 -6.39
CA ALA A 478 30.80 -15.82 -7.28
C ALA A 478 31.09 -16.30 -8.72
N ARG A 479 31.54 -17.54 -8.91
CA ARG A 479 31.72 -18.14 -10.24
C ARG A 479 30.41 -18.48 -10.95
N ASN A 480 29.36 -18.82 -10.19
CA ASN A 480 28.06 -19.20 -10.74
C ASN A 480 27.13 -18.01 -10.99
N MET A 481 27.53 -16.80 -10.61
CA MET A 481 26.76 -15.58 -10.89
C MET A 481 26.62 -15.37 -12.40
N LEU A 482 25.37 -15.29 -12.86
CA LEU A 482 25.03 -15.16 -14.27
C LEU A 482 25.26 -13.76 -14.83
N HIS A 483 25.22 -12.73 -13.98
CA HIS A 483 25.43 -11.35 -14.41
C HIS A 483 26.93 -11.06 -14.53
N GLU A 484 27.40 -10.73 -15.74
CA GLU A 484 28.83 -10.61 -16.06
C GLU A 484 29.56 -9.59 -15.18
N ASN A 485 29.10 -8.33 -15.13
CA ASN A 485 29.78 -7.25 -14.38
C ASN A 485 29.78 -7.52 -12.86
N MET A 486 28.61 -7.74 -12.25
CA MET A 486 28.49 -8.03 -10.82
C MET A 486 29.23 -9.31 -10.43
N GLY A 487 29.21 -10.35 -11.29
CA GLY A 487 29.99 -11.56 -11.09
C GLY A 487 31.49 -11.31 -11.13
N ALA A 488 31.97 -10.43 -12.02
CA ALA A 488 33.38 -10.01 -12.04
C ALA A 488 33.78 -9.30 -10.74
N TRP A 489 32.94 -8.40 -10.21
CA TRP A 489 33.16 -7.75 -8.91
C TRP A 489 33.13 -8.72 -7.73
N ALA A 490 32.17 -9.64 -7.67
CA ALA A 490 32.11 -10.65 -6.62
C ALA A 490 33.34 -11.58 -6.65
N ARG A 491 33.79 -11.99 -7.85
CA ARG A 491 35.04 -12.75 -8.00
C ARG A 491 36.26 -11.95 -7.55
N ALA A 492 36.29 -10.64 -7.84
CA ALA A 492 37.33 -9.74 -7.37
C ALA A 492 37.39 -9.71 -5.83
N GLU A 493 36.25 -9.51 -5.15
CA GLU A 493 36.16 -9.52 -3.68
C GLU A 493 36.62 -10.85 -3.08
N VAL A 494 36.17 -11.98 -3.65
CA VAL A 494 36.61 -13.31 -3.19
C VAL A 494 38.11 -13.52 -3.40
N ALA A 495 38.65 -13.09 -4.55
CA ALA A 495 40.07 -13.24 -4.84
C ALA A 495 40.93 -12.44 -3.84
N VAL A 496 40.52 -11.21 -3.51
CA VAL A 496 41.18 -10.38 -2.48
C VAL A 496 41.15 -11.10 -1.13
N ALA A 497 39.98 -11.59 -0.71
CA ALA A 497 39.82 -12.29 0.57
C ALA A 497 40.63 -13.60 0.64
N GLN A 498 40.69 -14.37 -0.45
CA GLN A 498 41.51 -15.58 -0.54
C GLN A 498 43.00 -15.28 -0.38
N LEU A 499 43.49 -14.24 -1.05
CA LEU A 499 44.90 -13.84 -0.96
C LEU A 499 45.26 -13.26 0.42
N ARG A 500 44.37 -12.49 1.04
CA ARG A 500 44.51 -12.05 2.45
C ARG A 500 44.62 -13.24 3.42
N ALA A 501 43.95 -14.34 3.12
CA ALA A 501 44.02 -15.58 3.89
C ALA A 501 45.22 -16.50 3.51
N GLY A 502 46.04 -16.10 2.53
CA GLY A 502 47.18 -16.90 2.04
C GLY A 502 46.80 -18.05 1.09
N ASP A 503 45.58 -18.06 0.53
CA ASP A 503 45.15 -19.05 -0.46
C ASP A 503 45.52 -18.60 -1.88
N GLU A 504 46.50 -19.28 -2.49
CA GLU A 504 46.99 -19.03 -3.85
C GLU A 504 45.91 -19.22 -4.94
N ARG A 505 44.80 -19.91 -4.64
CA ARG A 505 43.65 -20.00 -5.58
C ARG A 505 43.08 -18.64 -5.95
N GLY A 506 43.25 -17.64 -5.08
CA GLY A 506 42.85 -16.27 -5.37
C GLY A 506 43.57 -15.68 -6.59
N ARG A 507 44.83 -16.08 -6.85
CA ARG A 507 45.56 -15.64 -8.06
C ARG A 507 44.92 -16.17 -9.35
N HIS A 508 44.57 -17.45 -9.37
CA HIS A 508 43.85 -18.03 -10.51
C HIS A 508 42.49 -17.37 -10.71
N LEU A 509 41.80 -17.02 -9.62
CA LEU A 509 40.53 -16.32 -9.71
C LEU A 509 40.68 -14.90 -10.29
N LEU A 510 41.74 -14.16 -9.94
CA LEU A 510 42.05 -12.84 -10.54
C LEU A 510 42.25 -12.92 -12.06
N ASP A 511 42.92 -13.97 -12.55
CA ASP A 511 43.16 -14.16 -13.97
C ASP A 511 41.88 -14.49 -14.77
N GLU A 512 40.88 -15.09 -14.11
CA GLU A 512 39.56 -15.38 -14.70
C GLU A 512 38.63 -14.16 -14.76
N ILE A 513 38.98 -13.03 -14.14
CA ILE A 513 38.13 -11.83 -14.13
C ILE A 513 38.18 -11.15 -15.50
N GLY A 514 37.10 -11.30 -16.28
CA GLY A 514 36.96 -10.64 -17.59
C GLY A 514 36.68 -9.13 -17.55
N GLY A 515 36.43 -8.54 -16.38
CA GLY A 515 36.17 -7.11 -16.21
C GLY A 515 37.41 -6.33 -15.79
N GLU A 516 37.91 -5.44 -16.65
CA GLU A 516 39.13 -4.64 -16.39
C GLU A 516 39.03 -3.78 -15.12
N THR A 517 37.88 -3.18 -14.86
CA THR A 517 37.66 -2.32 -13.68
C THR A 517 37.61 -3.09 -12.36
N ALA A 518 36.93 -4.25 -12.33
CA ALA A 518 36.87 -5.10 -11.15
C ALA A 518 38.23 -5.72 -10.83
N ARG A 519 38.97 -6.14 -11.87
CA ARG A 519 40.36 -6.62 -11.73
C ARG A 519 41.27 -5.50 -11.21
N ALA A 520 41.18 -4.30 -11.78
CA ALA A 520 41.96 -3.15 -11.34
C ALA A 520 41.70 -2.83 -9.86
N TRP A 521 40.43 -2.81 -9.42
CA TRP A 521 40.09 -2.62 -8.01
C TRP A 521 40.75 -3.67 -7.11
N ALA A 522 40.67 -4.96 -7.45
CA ALA A 522 41.28 -6.01 -6.63
C ALA A 522 42.80 -5.89 -6.54
N LEU A 523 43.47 -5.55 -7.65
CA LEU A 523 44.91 -5.31 -7.65
C LEU A 523 45.30 -4.10 -6.79
N ILE A 524 44.50 -3.03 -6.82
CA ILE A 524 44.71 -1.84 -5.98
C ILE A 524 44.52 -2.19 -4.49
N GLU A 525 43.46 -2.92 -4.12
CA GLU A 525 43.24 -3.36 -2.73
C GLU A 525 44.42 -4.18 -2.22
N LEU A 526 44.84 -5.19 -3.00
CA LEU A 526 45.94 -6.05 -2.62
C LEU A 526 47.25 -5.27 -2.56
N ALA A 527 47.47 -4.32 -3.46
CA ALA A 527 48.64 -3.43 -3.41
C ALA A 527 48.64 -2.61 -2.11
N CYS A 528 47.50 -2.06 -1.71
CA CYS A 528 47.36 -1.35 -0.44
C CYS A 528 47.62 -2.26 0.77
N ASP A 529 47.15 -3.52 0.76
CA ASP A 529 47.40 -4.48 1.83
C ASP A 529 48.89 -4.85 1.96
N ALA A 530 49.58 -4.99 0.81
CA ALA A 530 51.00 -5.36 0.76
C ALA A 530 51.93 -4.18 1.09
N ALA A 531 51.49 -2.95 0.83
CA ALA A 531 52.31 -1.74 0.89
C ALA A 531 53.10 -1.55 2.19
N PRO A 532 52.53 -1.79 3.41
CA PRO A 532 53.28 -1.59 4.65
C PRO A 532 54.46 -2.56 4.83
N SER A 533 54.47 -3.70 4.14
CA SER A 533 55.48 -4.76 4.29
C SER A 533 56.36 -4.96 3.05
N ASP A 534 55.82 -4.70 1.86
CA ASP A 534 56.49 -4.90 0.56
C ASP A 534 55.93 -3.93 -0.49
N GLU A 535 56.35 -2.67 -0.40
CA GLU A 535 55.97 -1.61 -1.35
C GLU A 535 56.37 -1.93 -2.80
N ALA A 536 57.49 -2.64 -3.01
CA ALA A 536 57.94 -3.02 -4.34
C ALA A 536 56.96 -3.99 -5.03
N THR A 537 56.28 -4.84 -4.27
CA THR A 537 55.19 -5.68 -4.80
C THR A 537 53.92 -4.86 -5.06
N ALA A 538 53.57 -3.95 -4.15
CA ALA A 538 52.42 -3.04 -4.34
C ALA A 538 52.55 -2.22 -5.63
N ARG A 539 53.73 -1.61 -5.86
CA ARG A 539 54.03 -0.85 -7.08
C ARG A 539 53.94 -1.70 -8.35
N ARG A 540 54.52 -2.91 -8.35
CA ARG A 540 54.42 -3.83 -9.50
C ARG A 540 52.98 -4.17 -9.88
N TRP A 541 52.07 -4.26 -8.90
CA TRP A 541 50.65 -4.47 -9.18
C TRP A 541 49.98 -3.23 -9.76
N LEU A 542 50.28 -2.04 -9.25
CA LEU A 542 49.78 -0.79 -9.84
C LEU A 542 50.31 -0.58 -11.26
N ASP A 543 51.59 -0.86 -11.51
CA ASP A 543 52.22 -0.77 -12.84
C ASP A 543 51.58 -1.71 -13.86
N SER A 544 51.05 -2.85 -13.39
CA SER A 544 50.36 -3.83 -14.24
C SER A 544 48.96 -3.39 -14.68
N LEU A 545 48.42 -2.30 -14.13
CA LEU A 545 47.11 -1.77 -14.52
C LEU A 545 47.19 -1.17 -15.94
N PRO A 546 46.21 -1.50 -16.82
CA PRO A 546 46.27 -1.11 -18.22
C PRO A 546 45.98 0.38 -18.47
N ASN A 547 45.23 1.03 -17.57
CA ASN A 547 44.76 2.40 -17.75
C ASN A 547 45.46 3.37 -16.78
N ALA A 548 46.00 4.47 -17.31
CA ALA A 548 46.62 5.55 -16.52
C ALA A 548 45.68 6.10 -15.43
N GLN A 549 44.39 6.32 -15.73
CA GLN A 549 43.42 6.79 -14.74
C GLN A 549 43.21 5.79 -13.59
N GLN A 550 43.31 4.48 -13.86
CA GLN A 550 43.23 3.45 -12.81
C GLN A 550 44.51 3.40 -11.97
N ARG A 551 45.67 3.66 -12.58
CA ARG A 551 46.94 3.82 -11.87
C ARG A 551 46.92 5.02 -10.94
N ASP A 552 46.47 6.18 -11.42
CA ASP A 552 46.33 7.41 -10.62
C ASP A 552 45.39 7.20 -9.43
N ARG A 553 44.24 6.56 -9.64
CA ARG A 553 43.34 6.15 -8.55
C ARG A 553 43.97 5.14 -7.60
N GLY A 554 44.78 4.22 -8.13
CA GLY A 554 45.51 3.23 -7.35
C GLY A 554 46.58 3.87 -6.46
N LEU A 555 47.35 4.80 -7.00
CA LEU A 555 48.35 5.60 -6.29
C LEU A 555 47.72 6.48 -5.22
N ALA A 556 46.58 7.15 -5.50
CA ALA A 556 45.85 7.92 -4.51
C ALA A 556 45.38 7.06 -3.33
N ARG A 557 44.88 5.84 -3.61
CA ARG A 557 44.49 4.90 -2.55
C ARG A 557 45.69 4.33 -1.80
N LEU A 558 46.79 4.04 -2.50
CA LEU A 558 48.04 3.58 -1.90
C LEU A 558 48.61 4.63 -0.95
N ALA A 559 48.60 5.91 -1.35
CA ALA A 559 49.01 7.03 -0.52
C ALA A 559 48.23 7.05 0.80
N LEU A 560 46.90 6.89 0.73
CA LEU A 560 46.06 6.81 1.92
C LEU A 560 46.39 5.57 2.79
N ALA A 561 46.61 4.41 2.18
CA ALA A 561 46.96 3.19 2.90
C ALA A 561 48.32 3.32 3.64
N LEU A 562 49.33 3.89 2.98
CA LEU A 562 50.63 4.19 3.57
C LEU A 562 50.52 5.20 4.72
N ALA A 563 49.70 6.24 4.56
CA ALA A 563 49.40 7.21 5.61
C ALA A 563 48.75 6.55 6.83
N THR A 564 47.79 5.63 6.63
CA THR A 564 47.19 4.88 7.75
C THR A 564 48.16 3.91 8.42
N ALA A 565 49.23 3.51 7.72
CA ALA A 565 50.30 2.67 8.23
C ALA A 565 51.45 3.48 8.86
N GLU A 566 51.28 4.79 9.06
CA GLU A 566 52.29 5.72 9.59
C GLU A 566 53.57 5.82 8.74
N LEU A 567 53.47 5.48 7.44
CA LEU A 567 54.53 5.61 6.44
C LEU A 567 54.35 6.91 5.65
N ASP A 568 54.32 8.03 6.37
CA ASP A 568 53.94 9.34 5.83
C ASP A 568 54.78 9.77 4.61
N GLY A 569 56.10 9.52 4.65
CA GLY A 569 57.00 9.87 3.54
C GLY A 569 56.68 9.13 2.24
N ASP A 570 56.38 7.83 2.35
CA ASP A 570 56.02 6.99 1.21
C ASP A 570 54.61 7.33 0.72
N ALA A 571 53.70 7.70 1.63
CA ALA A 571 52.38 8.20 1.29
C ALA A 571 52.44 9.48 0.42
N LEU A 572 53.29 10.43 0.79
CA LEU A 572 53.52 11.64 0.00
C LEU A 572 54.14 11.30 -1.36
N ALA A 573 55.14 10.42 -1.40
CA ALA A 573 55.77 10.00 -2.65
C ALA A 573 54.78 9.33 -3.62
N ALA A 574 53.88 8.48 -3.10
CA ALA A 574 52.83 7.84 -3.90
C ALA A 574 51.82 8.86 -4.45
N ALA A 575 51.46 9.89 -3.67
CA ALA A 575 50.61 10.97 -4.15
C ALA A 575 51.31 11.81 -5.23
N GLU A 576 52.60 12.11 -5.08
CA GLU A 576 53.38 12.90 -6.05
C GLU A 576 53.57 12.20 -7.40
N GLU A 577 53.49 10.88 -7.45
CA GLU A 577 53.63 10.06 -8.66
C GLU A 577 52.36 10.03 -9.53
N ILE A 578 51.22 10.50 -9.02
CA ILE A 578 49.96 10.58 -9.77
C ILE A 578 50.16 11.52 -10.97
N ASP A 579 49.78 11.10 -12.17
CA ASP A 579 49.94 11.92 -13.39
C ASP A 579 48.86 13.01 -13.49
N ASP A 580 47.59 12.64 -13.30
CA ASP A 580 46.46 13.58 -13.33
C ASP A 580 46.50 14.58 -12.17
N VAL A 581 46.52 15.88 -12.50
CA VAL A 581 46.67 16.96 -11.51
C VAL A 581 45.49 17.09 -10.56
N GLU A 582 44.26 16.83 -11.01
CA GLU A 582 43.08 16.94 -10.15
C GLU A 582 43.10 15.81 -9.11
N VAL A 583 43.34 14.57 -9.56
CA VAL A 583 43.46 13.39 -8.69
C VAL A 583 44.62 13.56 -7.70
N ARG A 584 45.75 14.12 -8.17
CA ARG A 584 46.92 14.36 -7.33
C ARG A 584 46.65 15.40 -6.24
N VAL A 585 46.06 16.54 -6.61
CA VAL A 585 45.70 17.59 -5.66
C VAL A 585 44.72 17.08 -4.62
N ASP A 586 43.68 16.35 -5.03
CA ASP A 586 42.72 15.76 -4.09
C ASP A 586 43.40 14.79 -3.11
N ALA A 587 44.29 13.91 -3.60
CA ALA A 587 45.05 12.99 -2.75
C ALA A 587 45.96 13.74 -1.75
N LEU A 588 46.65 14.78 -2.20
CA LEU A 588 47.52 15.61 -1.35
C LEU A 588 46.73 16.39 -0.29
N LEU A 589 45.55 16.92 -0.63
CA LEU A 589 44.66 17.59 0.34
C LEU A 589 44.09 16.60 1.36
N ASP A 590 43.73 15.39 0.93
CA ASP A 590 43.29 14.31 1.82
C ASP A 590 44.40 13.89 2.80
N LEU A 591 45.63 13.73 2.31
CA LEU A 591 46.80 13.48 3.16
C LEU A 591 46.98 14.60 4.17
N ARG A 592 46.85 15.86 3.75
CA ARG A 592 46.94 17.01 4.65
C ARG A 592 45.86 16.96 5.74
N LEU A 593 44.63 16.58 5.43
CA LEU A 593 43.53 16.54 6.40
C LEU A 593 43.66 15.40 7.41
N ARG A 594 44.40 14.35 7.08
CA ARG A 594 44.55 13.13 7.91
C ARG A 594 45.85 13.09 8.72
N LEU A 595 46.93 13.61 8.15
CA LEU A 595 48.27 13.59 8.75
C LEU A 595 48.55 14.85 9.58
N GLU A 596 49.53 14.73 10.47
CA GLU A 596 50.10 15.84 11.23
C GLU A 596 51.60 16.02 10.92
N GLY A 597 52.20 17.14 11.33
CA GLY A 597 53.65 17.35 11.19
C GLY A 597 54.13 17.75 9.79
N LEU A 598 55.40 17.43 9.50
CA LEU A 598 56.12 17.95 8.32
C LEU A 598 55.52 17.45 7.00
N VAL A 599 55.20 16.16 6.90
CA VAL A 599 54.66 15.57 5.67
C VAL A 599 53.30 16.16 5.33
N ALA A 600 52.43 16.34 6.32
CA ALA A 600 51.14 16.99 6.12
C ALA A 600 51.31 18.41 5.54
N MET A 601 52.29 19.17 6.03
CA MET A 601 52.60 20.51 5.51
C MET A 601 53.15 20.46 4.07
N LEU A 602 54.03 19.51 3.77
CA LEU A 602 54.57 19.31 2.42
C LEU A 602 53.47 18.91 1.42
N ALA A 603 52.53 18.05 1.81
CA ALA A 603 51.40 17.66 0.96
C ALA A 603 50.55 18.88 0.58
N LEU A 604 50.24 19.75 1.54
CA LEU A 604 49.51 20.99 1.29
C LEU A 604 50.31 21.98 0.43
N GLU A 605 51.60 22.12 0.67
CA GLU A 605 52.49 22.96 -0.14
C GLU A 605 52.53 22.47 -1.59
N ARG A 606 52.62 21.15 -1.79
CA ARG A 606 52.62 20.53 -3.11
C ARG A 606 51.28 20.70 -3.83
N ALA A 607 50.17 20.47 -3.15
CA ALA A 607 48.83 20.73 -3.70
C ALA A 607 48.67 22.19 -4.13
N THR A 608 49.15 23.12 -3.30
CA THR A 608 49.10 24.56 -3.59
C THR A 608 49.95 24.91 -4.80
N SER A 609 51.18 24.37 -4.88
CA SER A 609 52.07 24.57 -6.03
C SER A 609 51.46 24.05 -7.33
N ASP A 610 50.78 22.92 -7.29
CA ASP A 610 50.13 22.34 -8.46
C ASP A 610 48.95 23.19 -8.92
N ILE A 611 48.16 23.70 -7.98
CA ILE A 611 47.06 24.64 -8.27
C ILE A 611 47.59 25.97 -8.84
N ASP A 612 48.71 26.47 -8.34
CA ASP A 612 49.30 27.73 -8.80
C ASP A 612 49.95 27.62 -10.19
N ALA A 613 50.35 26.41 -10.60
CA ALA A 613 50.80 26.12 -11.96
C ALA A 613 49.64 26.10 -12.99
N LEU A 614 48.39 25.94 -12.55
CA LEU A 614 47.23 25.90 -13.43
C LEU A 614 46.71 27.31 -13.77
N THR A 615 46.09 27.43 -14.94
CA THR A 615 45.43 28.66 -15.40
C THR A 615 44.07 28.34 -16.01
N GLY A 616 43.16 29.32 -16.00
CA GLY A 616 41.81 29.17 -16.55
C GLY A 616 40.90 28.26 -15.73
N ASP A 617 39.91 27.65 -16.38
CA ASP A 617 38.77 27.00 -15.73
C ASP A 617 39.16 25.75 -14.91
N ALA A 618 40.22 25.04 -15.32
CA ALA A 618 40.72 23.87 -14.58
C ALA A 618 41.24 24.20 -13.16
N ARG A 619 41.61 25.47 -12.91
CA ARG A 619 42.09 25.92 -11.60
C ARG A 619 40.95 26.10 -10.58
N VAL A 620 39.75 26.44 -11.05
CA VAL A 620 38.60 26.83 -10.22
C VAL A 620 38.16 25.76 -9.22
N PRO A 621 37.87 24.50 -9.64
CA PRO A 621 37.42 23.47 -8.69
C PRO A 621 38.50 23.13 -7.65
N LEU A 622 39.78 23.18 -8.02
CA LEU A 622 40.88 22.87 -7.11
C LEU A 622 41.14 23.99 -6.08
N LEU A 623 40.94 25.26 -6.44
CA LEU A 623 40.94 26.36 -5.47
C LEU A 623 39.80 26.22 -4.46
N SER A 624 38.62 25.78 -4.91
CA SER A 624 37.48 25.51 -4.04
C SER A 624 37.79 24.37 -3.05
N ALA A 625 38.39 23.27 -3.54
CA ALA A 625 38.84 22.16 -2.71
C ALA A 625 39.92 22.59 -1.70
N LEU A 626 40.93 23.34 -2.14
CA LEU A 626 41.98 23.90 -1.27
C LEU A 626 41.37 24.79 -0.17
N ALA A 627 40.47 25.69 -0.53
CA ALA A 627 39.79 26.55 0.44
C ALA A 627 38.99 25.74 1.46
N ALA A 628 38.22 24.74 1.02
CA ALA A 628 37.47 23.85 1.91
C ALA A 628 38.40 23.04 2.84
N ALA A 629 39.55 22.58 2.35
CA ALA A 629 40.55 21.92 3.19
C ALA A 629 41.13 22.86 4.25
N HIS A 630 41.47 24.10 3.88
CA HIS A 630 41.90 25.11 4.85
C HIS A 630 40.81 25.41 5.90
N ALA A 631 39.54 25.43 5.51
CA ALA A 631 38.41 25.60 6.41
C ALA A 631 38.28 24.45 7.41
N ALA A 632 38.38 23.20 6.95
CA ALA A 632 38.34 22.01 7.81
C ALA A 632 39.52 21.93 8.80
N LEU A 633 40.65 22.56 8.46
CA LEU A 633 41.81 22.73 9.34
C LEU A 633 41.68 23.91 10.33
N GLY A 634 40.53 24.59 10.36
CA GLY A 634 40.29 25.76 11.21
C GLY A 634 40.93 27.07 10.71
N ARG A 635 41.42 27.11 9.46
CA ARG A 635 42.09 28.27 8.87
C ARG A 635 41.10 29.12 8.05
N GLY A 636 40.00 29.53 8.67
CA GLY A 636 38.87 30.18 7.99
C GLY A 636 39.21 31.44 7.20
N GLU A 637 39.99 32.37 7.77
CA GLU A 637 40.39 33.60 7.05
C GLU A 637 41.20 33.30 5.79
N HIS A 638 42.08 32.29 5.86
CA HIS A 638 42.89 31.88 4.72
C HIS A 638 42.04 31.16 3.66
N ALA A 639 41.11 30.30 4.08
CA ALA A 639 40.14 29.67 3.19
C ALA A 639 39.36 30.73 2.38
N ILE A 640 38.85 31.75 3.07
CA ILE A 640 38.15 32.87 2.42
C ILE A 640 39.09 33.60 1.44
N ALA A 641 40.34 33.87 1.82
CA ALA A 641 41.31 34.53 0.94
C ALA A 641 41.58 33.73 -0.34
N ILE A 642 41.61 32.39 -0.27
CA ILE A 642 41.72 31.51 -1.45
C ILE A 642 40.47 31.65 -2.32
N VAL A 643 39.26 31.61 -1.74
CA VAL A 643 38.01 31.80 -2.50
C VAL A 643 37.96 33.18 -3.16
N MET A 644 38.54 34.21 -2.55
CA MET A 644 38.58 35.56 -3.14
C MET A 644 39.42 35.63 -4.42
N GLN A 645 40.26 34.63 -4.72
CA GLN A 645 40.97 34.52 -6.00
C GLN A 645 40.04 34.11 -7.15
N LEU A 646 38.88 33.52 -6.86
CA LEU A 646 37.86 33.22 -7.85
C LEU A 646 37.14 34.51 -8.27
N GLY A 647 36.78 34.57 -9.55
CA GLY A 647 35.94 35.64 -10.07
C GLY A 647 34.57 35.67 -9.38
N GLU A 648 33.95 36.84 -9.30
CA GLU A 648 32.60 36.98 -8.78
C GLU A 648 31.61 36.17 -9.63
N GLY A 649 30.79 35.34 -8.98
CA GLY A 649 29.82 34.46 -9.62
C GLY A 649 29.60 33.16 -8.87
N GLU A 650 28.83 32.26 -9.49
CA GLU A 650 28.36 30.99 -8.94
C GLU A 650 29.49 30.13 -8.35
N GLU A 651 30.63 30.01 -9.04
CA GLU A 651 31.76 29.19 -8.56
C GLU A 651 32.40 29.73 -7.26
N ARG A 652 32.39 31.05 -7.06
CA ARG A 652 32.84 31.66 -5.81
C ARG A 652 31.87 31.36 -4.68
N ASP A 653 30.57 31.45 -4.96
CA ASP A 653 29.52 31.17 -4.00
C ASP A 653 29.50 29.69 -3.59
N ARG A 654 29.65 28.77 -4.55
CA ARG A 654 29.87 27.35 -4.30
C ARG A 654 31.09 27.09 -3.42
N ALA A 655 32.20 27.79 -3.67
CA ALA A 655 33.41 27.66 -2.86
C ALA A 655 33.21 28.21 -1.44
N LEU A 656 32.52 29.35 -1.28
CA LEU A 656 32.14 29.89 0.04
C LEU A 656 31.22 28.91 0.78
N ALA A 657 30.22 28.32 0.11
CA ALA A 657 29.33 27.31 0.68
C ALA A 657 30.12 26.09 1.21
N ARG A 658 31.08 25.58 0.43
CA ARG A 658 31.97 24.49 0.86
C ARG A 658 32.88 24.88 2.02
N VAL A 659 33.40 26.11 2.03
CA VAL A 659 34.17 26.66 3.17
C VAL A 659 33.31 26.71 4.43
N ALA A 660 32.05 27.14 4.34
CA ALA A 660 31.14 27.15 5.48
C ALA A 660 30.92 25.73 6.05
N VAL A 661 30.67 24.74 5.18
CA VAL A 661 30.55 23.34 5.60
C VAL A 661 31.85 22.83 6.23
N GLY A 662 33.01 23.17 5.66
CA GLY A 662 34.32 22.83 6.23
C GLY A 662 34.54 23.41 7.63
N LEU A 663 34.19 24.68 7.85
CA LEU A 663 34.23 25.33 9.16
C LEU A 663 33.28 24.66 10.16
N ALA A 664 32.07 24.30 9.72
CA ALA A 664 31.10 23.60 10.56
C ALA A 664 31.59 22.21 10.98
N ARG A 665 32.23 21.46 10.07
CA ARG A 665 32.87 20.16 10.36
C ARG A 665 34.02 20.29 11.37
N HIS A 666 34.80 21.38 11.28
CA HIS A 666 35.83 21.68 12.27
C HIS A 666 35.24 22.05 13.65
N GLY A 667 33.99 22.52 13.67
CA GLY A 667 33.27 22.96 14.88
C GLY A 667 33.18 24.47 15.06
N ASP A 668 33.72 25.28 14.12
CA ASP A 668 33.61 26.74 14.16
C ASP A 668 32.31 27.21 13.49
N ILE A 669 31.23 27.11 14.26
CA ILE A 669 29.87 27.39 13.79
C ILE A 669 29.66 28.87 13.48
N ALA A 670 30.24 29.75 14.30
CA ALA A 670 30.09 31.19 14.12
C ALA A 670 30.73 31.64 12.81
N ALA A 671 31.93 31.14 12.50
CA ALA A 671 32.58 31.41 11.23
C ALA A 671 31.82 30.78 10.05
N ALA A 672 31.31 29.56 10.20
CA ALA A 672 30.50 28.91 9.17
C ALA A 672 29.27 29.77 8.80
N GLN A 673 28.51 30.23 9.79
CA GLN A 673 27.34 31.11 9.56
C GLN A 673 27.73 32.42 8.89
N ALA A 674 28.80 33.07 9.35
CA ALA A 674 29.30 34.30 8.73
C ALA A 674 29.73 34.11 7.27
N VAL A 675 30.19 32.90 6.90
CA VAL A 675 30.50 32.58 5.50
C VAL A 675 29.24 32.31 4.69
N VAL A 676 28.26 31.57 5.24
CA VAL A 676 26.95 31.37 4.57
C VAL A 676 26.28 32.70 4.24
N GLU A 677 26.33 33.69 5.13
CA GLU A 677 25.78 35.03 4.89
C GLU A 677 26.44 35.78 3.73
N ARG A 678 27.64 35.36 3.31
CA ARG A 678 28.37 35.96 2.18
C ARG A 678 28.07 35.27 0.85
N VAL A 679 27.38 34.13 0.85
CA VAL A 679 26.98 33.39 -0.35
C VAL A 679 25.79 34.11 -0.98
N THR A 680 25.99 34.66 -2.18
CA THR A 680 24.94 35.43 -2.85
C THR A 680 23.96 34.57 -3.64
N ASP A 681 24.44 33.47 -4.23
CA ASP A 681 23.63 32.46 -4.87
C ASP A 681 22.73 31.73 -3.85
N ASP A 682 21.43 31.74 -4.11
CA ASP A 682 20.44 31.21 -3.18
C ASP A 682 20.50 29.67 -3.10
N ASP A 683 20.80 28.98 -4.20
CA ASP A 683 20.85 27.51 -4.25
C ASP A 683 22.08 27.00 -3.48
N GLU A 684 23.25 27.61 -3.68
CA GLU A 684 24.49 27.26 -2.95
C GLU A 684 24.37 27.61 -1.45
N ARG A 685 23.69 28.71 -1.11
CA ARG A 685 23.44 29.10 0.28
C ARG A 685 22.49 28.13 0.97
N ASP A 686 21.39 27.77 0.32
CA ASP A 686 20.40 26.84 0.84
C ASP A 686 20.99 25.43 0.99
N TRP A 687 21.84 24.99 0.04
CA TRP A 687 22.62 23.75 0.17
C TRP A 687 23.54 23.75 1.40
N ALA A 688 24.29 24.83 1.64
CA ALA A 688 25.16 24.91 2.80
C ALA A 688 24.38 24.86 4.13
N LEU A 689 23.24 25.55 4.20
CA LEU A 689 22.36 25.54 5.37
C LEU A 689 21.76 24.15 5.64
N ASP A 690 21.38 23.44 4.58
CA ASP A 690 20.87 22.06 4.63
C ASP A 690 21.93 21.10 5.20
N GLU A 691 23.13 21.07 4.61
CA GLU A 691 24.25 20.22 5.03
C GLU A 691 24.66 20.48 6.48
N ILE A 692 24.82 21.75 6.87
CA ILE A 692 25.17 22.09 8.25
C ILE A 692 24.02 21.73 9.21
N GLY A 693 22.77 21.86 8.76
CA GLY A 693 21.58 21.43 9.52
C GLY A 693 21.60 19.93 9.82
N HIS A 694 21.94 19.11 8.81
CA HIS A 694 22.12 17.68 8.98
C HIS A 694 23.30 17.33 9.89
N LEU A 695 24.45 18.00 9.75
CA LEU A 695 25.60 17.83 10.67
C LEU A 695 25.21 18.09 12.14
N PHE A 696 24.35 19.07 12.39
CA PHE A 696 23.83 19.33 13.74
C PHE A 696 22.84 18.28 14.21
N ALA A 697 21.95 17.82 13.34
CA ALA A 697 21.01 16.73 13.64
C ALA A 697 21.76 15.44 14.00
N ASP A 698 22.78 15.06 13.24
CA ASP A 698 23.62 13.88 13.50
C ASP A 698 24.37 13.99 14.84
N GLY A 699 24.76 15.21 15.23
CA GLY A 699 25.33 15.51 16.54
C GLY A 699 24.30 15.66 17.69
N GLY A 700 23.01 15.44 17.43
CA GLY A 700 21.92 15.59 18.43
C GLY A 700 21.56 17.04 18.79
N ARG A 701 22.04 18.03 18.03
CA ARG A 701 21.83 19.47 18.26
C ARG A 701 20.56 19.97 17.57
N TRP A 702 19.41 19.37 17.88
CA TRP A 702 18.13 19.55 17.14
C TRP A 702 17.66 21.00 17.01
N GLN A 703 17.72 21.79 18.09
CA GLN A 703 17.27 23.18 18.08
C GLN A 703 18.14 24.06 17.19
N GLU A 704 19.42 23.71 17.05
CA GLU A 704 20.36 24.45 16.21
C GLU A 704 20.15 24.09 14.75
N ALA A 705 19.96 22.79 14.47
CA ALA A 705 19.58 22.30 13.15
C ALA A 705 18.30 22.97 12.65
N GLN A 706 17.24 22.99 13.46
CA GLN A 706 15.96 23.62 13.09
C GLN A 706 16.08 25.14 12.87
N ARG A 707 16.87 25.84 13.69
CA ARG A 707 17.11 27.28 13.51
C ARG A 707 17.85 27.58 12.21
N LEU A 708 18.82 26.74 11.86
CA LEU A 708 19.62 26.93 10.64
C LEU A 708 18.81 26.60 9.39
N VAL A 709 18.07 25.49 9.41
CA VAL A 709 17.20 25.12 8.29
C VAL A 709 16.06 26.13 8.11
N ALA A 710 15.62 26.81 9.18
CA ALA A 710 14.65 27.88 9.07
C ALA A 710 15.12 29.09 8.23
N SER A 711 16.43 29.27 8.00
CA SER A 711 16.96 30.32 7.11
C SER A 711 17.10 29.92 5.65
N ILE A 712 16.77 28.68 5.27
CA ILE A 712 16.70 28.24 3.86
C ILE A 712 15.64 29.08 3.15
N GLY A 713 15.98 29.68 2.00
CA GLY A 713 15.11 30.53 1.22
C GLY A 713 13.98 29.77 0.54
N SER A 714 14.30 28.61 -0.06
CA SER A 714 13.33 27.73 -0.71
C SER A 714 12.33 27.12 0.28
N ASP A 715 11.06 27.51 0.17
CA ASP A 715 9.98 27.01 1.03
C ASP A 715 9.81 25.48 0.97
N GLU A 716 9.99 24.90 -0.23
CA GLU A 716 9.88 23.46 -0.44
C GLU A 716 11.04 22.71 0.22
N GLN A 717 12.28 23.15 -0.04
CA GLN A 717 13.48 22.54 0.56
C GLN A 717 13.46 22.69 2.07
N ARG A 718 13.17 23.90 2.58
CA ARG A 718 13.04 24.17 4.02
C ARG A 718 12.05 23.22 4.68
N ALA A 719 10.85 23.08 4.12
CA ALA A 719 9.84 22.19 4.69
C ALA A 719 10.26 20.71 4.66
N ARG A 720 10.90 20.26 3.58
CA ARG A 720 11.41 18.89 3.43
C ARG A 720 12.49 18.59 4.47
N THR A 721 13.50 19.46 4.58
CA THR A 721 14.62 19.30 5.52
C THR A 721 14.13 19.35 6.97
N GLN A 722 13.22 20.27 7.33
CA GLN A 722 12.64 20.32 8.68
C GLN A 722 11.88 19.04 9.04
N ALA A 723 11.14 18.47 8.07
CA ALA A 723 10.44 17.20 8.23
C ALA A 723 11.41 16.02 8.39
N GLU A 724 12.51 15.99 7.63
CA GLU A 724 13.54 14.97 7.72
C GLU A 724 14.28 15.02 9.06
N ILE A 725 14.69 16.20 9.53
CA ILE A 725 15.29 16.38 10.85
C ILE A 725 14.34 15.90 11.95
N ALA A 726 13.03 16.22 11.87
CA ALA A 726 12.06 15.73 12.83
C ALA A 726 11.96 14.18 12.80
N VAL A 727 12.00 13.55 11.63
CA VAL A 727 12.01 12.09 11.51
C VAL A 727 13.30 11.48 12.09
N VAL A 728 14.46 12.08 11.83
CA VAL A 728 15.74 11.65 12.42
C VAL A 728 15.71 11.77 13.95
N GLN A 729 15.18 12.88 14.48
CA GLN A 729 14.98 13.08 15.92
C GLN A 729 14.02 12.04 16.53
N ALA A 730 12.97 11.64 15.81
CA ALA A 730 12.09 10.57 16.30
C ALA A 730 12.82 9.22 16.37
N ARG A 731 13.65 8.92 15.36
CA ARG A 731 14.43 7.68 15.27
C ARG A 731 15.56 7.60 16.29
N SER A 732 16.10 8.73 16.73
CA SER A 732 17.09 8.79 17.81
C SER A 732 16.49 8.56 19.21
N GLY A 733 15.16 8.41 19.31
CA GLY A 733 14.46 8.13 20.57
C GLY A 733 13.73 9.33 21.16
N GLU A 734 13.66 10.47 20.47
CA GLU A 734 12.96 11.69 20.94
C GLU A 734 11.62 11.92 20.19
N ALA A 735 10.77 10.89 20.10
CA ALA A 735 9.56 10.93 19.26
C ALA A 735 8.56 12.02 19.66
N LEU A 736 8.48 12.38 20.95
CA LEU A 736 7.60 13.46 21.40
C LEU A 736 8.05 14.84 20.90
N ALA A 737 9.34 15.15 21.02
CA ALA A 737 9.88 16.42 20.57
C ALA A 737 9.80 16.54 19.04
N ALA A 738 10.13 15.44 18.35
CA ALA A 738 9.95 15.33 16.90
C ALA A 738 8.49 15.56 16.45
N TRP A 739 7.51 14.98 17.16
CA TRP A 739 6.09 15.18 16.86
C TRP A 739 5.68 16.66 17.01
N GLN A 740 6.17 17.33 18.06
CA GLN A 740 5.92 18.76 18.26
C GLN A 740 6.53 19.61 17.14
N ALA A 741 7.76 19.28 16.72
CA ALA A 741 8.41 19.94 15.58
C ALA A 741 7.61 19.73 14.28
N ALA A 742 7.19 18.49 14.00
CA ALA A 742 6.40 18.16 12.81
C ALA A 742 5.05 18.90 12.77
N MET A 743 4.39 19.10 13.92
CA MET A 743 3.13 19.86 14.01
C MET A 743 3.28 21.34 13.61
N LEU A 744 4.48 21.91 13.76
CA LEU A 744 4.76 23.32 13.43
C LEU A 744 5.14 23.54 11.96
N LEU A 745 5.32 22.47 11.18
CA LEU A 745 5.62 22.57 9.75
C LEU A 745 4.49 23.29 9.03
N THR A 746 4.82 24.27 8.20
CA THR A 746 3.82 25.07 7.46
C THR A 746 3.26 24.31 6.26
N ASN A 747 4.11 23.58 5.53
CA ASN A 747 3.72 22.75 4.39
C ASN A 747 2.89 21.55 4.86
N ALA A 748 1.63 21.48 4.42
CA ALA A 748 0.69 20.44 4.84
C ALA A 748 1.08 19.03 4.38
N SER A 749 1.72 18.89 3.21
CA SER A 749 2.16 17.59 2.68
C SER A 749 3.30 17.03 3.53
N GLU A 750 4.34 17.84 3.75
CA GLU A 750 5.49 17.45 4.58
C GLU A 750 5.10 17.22 6.04
N ARG A 751 4.19 18.04 6.58
CA ARG A 751 3.59 17.85 7.91
C ARG A 751 2.91 16.49 8.03
N SER A 752 1.99 16.17 7.11
CA SER A 752 1.29 14.88 7.10
C SER A 752 2.25 13.70 6.95
N ARG A 753 3.26 13.82 6.09
CA ARG A 753 4.28 12.78 5.86
C ARG A 753 5.08 12.52 7.14
N ALA A 754 5.62 13.56 7.77
CA ALA A 754 6.40 13.45 9.00
C ALA A 754 5.55 12.85 10.14
N LEU A 755 4.34 13.37 10.37
CA LEU A 755 3.44 12.88 11.42
C LEU A 755 3.09 11.39 11.25
N THR A 756 2.90 10.93 10.01
CA THR A 756 2.63 9.52 9.69
C THR A 756 3.81 8.62 10.06
N VAL A 757 5.05 9.06 9.80
CA VAL A 757 6.27 8.31 10.13
C VAL A 757 6.57 8.34 11.64
N ILE A 758 6.28 9.46 12.31
CA ILE A 758 6.57 9.65 13.74
C ILE A 758 5.55 8.94 14.64
N ALA A 759 4.28 8.82 14.21
CA ALA A 759 3.21 8.28 15.05
C ALA A 759 3.49 6.88 15.65
N PRO A 760 4.04 5.89 14.91
CA PRO A 760 4.41 4.61 15.49
C PRO A 760 5.47 4.71 16.60
N LEU A 761 6.48 5.56 16.40
CA LEU A 761 7.54 5.80 17.39
C LEU A 761 6.99 6.50 18.64
N LEU A 762 6.07 7.45 18.44
CA LEU A 762 5.37 8.16 19.52
C LEU A 762 4.51 7.20 20.36
N ILE A 763 3.84 6.24 19.72
CA ILE A 763 3.05 5.20 20.41
C ILE A 763 3.97 4.25 21.20
N ALA A 764 5.07 3.80 20.60
CA ALA A 764 6.04 2.93 21.26
C ALA A 764 6.62 3.56 22.55
N GLN A 765 6.71 4.89 22.59
CA GLN A 765 7.12 5.65 23.77
C GLN A 765 5.99 5.98 24.76
N GLY A 766 4.80 5.39 24.58
CA GLY A 766 3.67 5.54 25.51
C GLY A 766 2.83 6.81 25.31
N HIS A 767 3.01 7.54 24.21
CA HIS A 767 2.28 8.79 23.92
C HIS A 767 1.09 8.61 22.96
N ALA A 768 0.43 7.45 23.01
CA ALA A 768 -0.69 7.08 22.14
C ALA A 768 -1.84 8.11 22.09
N ALA A 769 -2.20 8.71 23.23
CA ALA A 769 -3.28 9.69 23.30
C ALA A 769 -3.05 10.90 22.38
N ARG A 770 -1.80 11.36 22.22
CA ARG A 770 -1.48 12.49 21.35
C ARG A 770 -1.67 12.15 19.87
N ALA A 771 -1.27 10.95 19.48
CA ALA A 771 -1.45 10.48 18.11
C ALA A 771 -2.94 10.26 17.77
N LEU A 772 -3.72 9.72 18.73
CA LEU A 772 -5.18 9.56 18.58
C LEU A 772 -5.91 10.90 18.41
N ASN A 773 -5.55 11.92 19.19
CA ASN A 773 -6.24 13.21 19.20
C ASN A 773 -6.22 13.94 17.85
N ILE A 774 -5.24 13.67 16.99
CA ILE A 774 -5.10 14.35 15.69
C ILE A 774 -5.64 13.53 14.51
N ALA A 775 -6.04 12.28 14.73
CA ALA A 775 -6.42 11.35 13.66
C ALA A 775 -7.58 11.84 12.77
N ASP A 776 -8.40 12.74 13.30
CA ASP A 776 -9.59 13.30 12.64
C ASP A 776 -9.41 14.78 12.25
N ASN A 777 -8.20 15.33 12.40
CA ASN A 777 -7.97 16.74 12.11
C ASN A 777 -7.80 17.00 10.59
N HIS A 778 -8.79 17.66 10.01
CA HIS A 778 -8.85 17.99 8.58
C HIS A 778 -7.81 19.04 8.12
N GLU A 779 -7.29 19.87 9.03
CA GLU A 779 -6.25 20.87 8.73
C GLU A 779 -4.86 20.24 8.67
N LEU A 780 -4.64 19.17 9.44
CA LEU A 780 -3.38 18.43 9.45
C LEU A 780 -3.30 17.44 8.28
N PHE A 781 -4.43 16.82 7.92
CA PHE A 781 -4.53 15.83 6.88
C PHE A 781 -5.53 16.27 5.80
N THR A 782 -5.02 17.04 4.84
CA THR A 782 -5.82 17.73 3.82
C THR A 782 -6.55 16.77 2.87
N SER A 783 -5.98 15.60 2.58
CA SER A 783 -6.61 14.56 1.75
C SER A 783 -7.18 13.41 2.59
N ALA A 784 -8.26 12.80 2.07
CA ALA A 784 -8.83 11.59 2.67
C ALA A 784 -7.81 10.43 2.70
N GLU A 785 -6.96 10.35 1.67
CA GLU A 785 -5.87 9.37 1.62
C GLU A 785 -4.85 9.59 2.74
N ALA A 786 -4.42 10.84 3.00
CA ALA A 786 -3.51 11.15 4.08
C ALA A 786 -4.08 10.77 5.45
N ARG A 787 -5.37 11.06 5.69
CA ARG A 787 -6.10 10.64 6.90
C ARG A 787 -6.13 9.12 7.03
N SER A 788 -6.44 8.41 5.93
CA SER A 788 -6.51 6.95 5.91
C SER A 788 -5.15 6.32 6.20
N ARG A 789 -4.06 6.80 5.57
CA ARG A 789 -2.69 6.34 5.83
C ARG A 789 -2.27 6.58 7.28
N TYR A 790 -2.56 7.76 7.82
CA TYR A 790 -2.28 8.08 9.21
C TYR A 790 -3.02 7.15 10.18
N ARG A 791 -4.33 6.98 10.01
CA ARG A 791 -5.16 6.07 10.82
C ARG A 791 -4.70 4.63 10.72
N ALA A 792 -4.35 4.16 9.52
CA ALA A 792 -3.83 2.80 9.33
C ALA A 792 -2.51 2.57 10.09
N GLY A 793 -1.55 3.51 9.99
CA GLY A 793 -0.30 3.47 10.75
C GLY A 793 -0.52 3.51 12.26
N LEU A 794 -1.45 4.35 12.72
CA LEU A 794 -1.84 4.47 14.13
C LEU A 794 -2.39 3.14 14.68
N VAL A 795 -3.33 2.53 13.97
CA VAL A 795 -3.97 1.26 14.35
C VAL A 795 -2.94 0.12 14.41
N ALA A 796 -2.05 0.05 13.41
CA ALA A 796 -0.96 -0.94 13.41
C ALA A 796 -0.01 -0.78 14.61
N ALA A 797 0.40 0.45 14.91
CA ALA A 797 1.29 0.73 16.03
C ALA A 797 0.65 0.47 17.41
N LEU A 798 -0.63 0.83 17.59
CA LEU A 798 -1.38 0.52 18.81
C LEU A 798 -1.53 -0.98 19.04
N ALA A 799 -1.69 -1.76 17.97
CA ALA A 799 -1.74 -3.21 18.07
C ALA A 799 -0.38 -3.80 18.48
N ALA A 800 0.72 -3.34 17.86
CA ALA A 800 2.07 -3.78 18.21
C ALA A 800 2.40 -3.49 19.70
N SER A 801 2.13 -2.28 20.18
CA SER A 801 2.40 -1.88 21.56
C SER A 801 1.62 -2.72 22.60
N ARG A 802 0.39 -3.14 22.29
CA ARG A 802 -0.40 -4.03 23.17
C ARG A 802 0.09 -5.49 23.17
N LEU A 803 0.63 -5.98 22.06
CA LEU A 803 1.26 -7.31 22.02
C LEU A 803 2.51 -7.36 22.91
N GLU A 804 3.30 -6.29 22.91
CA GLU A 804 4.48 -6.16 23.78
C GLU A 804 4.08 -6.09 25.26
N GLN A 805 2.99 -5.39 25.60
CA GLN A 805 2.46 -5.34 26.97
C GLN A 805 1.87 -6.69 27.43
N GLY A 806 1.08 -7.36 26.58
CA GLY A 806 0.50 -8.67 26.88
C GLY A 806 1.52 -9.81 26.97
N GLY A 807 2.66 -9.71 26.26
CA GLY A 807 3.79 -10.63 26.42
C GLY A 807 4.56 -10.46 27.72
N ASN A 808 4.48 -9.27 28.35
CA ASN A 808 5.14 -8.98 29.62
C ASN A 808 4.28 -9.42 30.83
N ASP A 809 2.96 -9.32 30.72
CA ASP A 809 2.02 -9.83 31.73
C ASP A 809 1.96 -11.38 31.76
N GLY A 810 2.35 -12.05 30.67
CA GLY A 810 2.51 -13.51 30.62
C GLY A 810 3.77 -14.04 31.32
N ARG A 811 4.72 -13.17 31.71
CA ARG A 811 5.95 -13.55 32.44
C ARG A 811 5.88 -13.28 33.94
N SER A 812 4.83 -12.61 34.45
CA SER A 812 4.68 -12.29 35.88
C SER A 812 3.69 -13.19 36.63
N ALA A 813 3.03 -14.13 35.96
CA ALA A 813 2.01 -15.00 36.54
C ALA A 813 2.49 -16.43 36.90
N THR A 814 3.78 -16.61 37.20
CA THR A 814 4.34 -17.92 37.61
C THR A 814 4.88 -18.02 39.03
N ASP A 815 4.77 -17.00 39.89
CA ASP A 815 5.20 -17.14 41.29
C ASP A 815 4.27 -16.43 42.29
N ALA A 816 3.36 -17.21 42.89
CA ALA A 816 3.07 -17.25 44.33
C ALA A 816 1.95 -18.29 44.60
N PRO A 817 2.03 -19.04 45.73
CA PRO A 817 1.40 -20.35 45.92
C PRO A 817 -0.13 -20.37 46.08
#